data_AF-A0AA38UHM6-F1
#
_entry.id   AF-A0AA38UHM6-F1
#
_cell.length_a   1.000
_cell.length_b   1.000
_cell.length_c   1.000
_cell.angle_alpha   90.00
_cell.angle_beta   90.00
_cell.angle_gamma   90.00
#
_symmetry.space_group_name_H-M   'P 1'
#
loop_
_entity.id
_entity.type
_entity.pdbx_description
1 polymer ?
#
loop_
_entity_poly.entity_id
_entity_poly.type
_entity_poly.pdbx_seq_one_letter_code
_entity_poly.pdbx_strand_id
1 'polypeptide(L)'
;MLRPKTPCQRVTVRYVSSITPKESSRIIHRRMEKAERDERMDLTTALTPPKTEKGGFTRPKDLRASNWFPGGPYVADGKAYEDPSPFAYEPHTVFLLESRYDIKYEVGRVDSPAHIVAVCRAGDFEAVLKMFNSRHSPSDCKQFMDNARWPWLKSKEAKFLKSSDGDVERPETIQDLGDSSAATVGQQAVQDALEQASRDNDDEELRAKKDFRRHLSQTAAVAARVSEEPQLSNIATDIKPLQGKIPFELEFEDGTVAHPSGFVPPTPADKQYDPEYHLSPHPHSRVATELRRRQVETVNEHHSDSLVPRIEQWQALKESKGREGGLMPTLTTGILSGDVSAATEPRDAKIPTEIHGVHNKAIVQPMQHASGFVPPTARMSRGETDARTSVVTRQSTISGETPDAPERPPTFASSDTHHLDEEKTVESLSSAAKHTQALSELREKYFEFIKNEPFWRPLIALTVSTRPIAKTLARLSRGLSQGEPFHSAVTPDDRKARISFASRIRSLRVTRMRTLAIEMAQLLAGARGGPIGVRFDEHSRGRGIDGEGLDQPISWEKRVIGVGIGKWYSLADELVESFKVLAEKEVTEAYESGNNAAAKAPLIIYQFDDYGRPVGEVPEFPWLAMDKMNDEVRMGIQALGMVNKMEKLLSREPPSGKVLSVAIEHANSSSENQKLMNAISDHNNSVLIRFVDDSSLPAKGELRAGCARSALKKRIDSFYREHSDSIALAKTMHVSGVIYPHFEKDRTKAYLSSRETYKLGRASEDDFSNGNTEN
;
A
#
# COMPACT_ATOMS: atom_id res chain seq x y z
N MET A 1 33.61 -39.97 14.78
CA MET A 1 32.37 -40.65 14.34
C MET A 1 31.72 -39.81 13.24
N LEU A 2 31.80 -40.25 11.99
CA LEU A 2 31.22 -39.57 10.83
C LEU A 2 29.71 -39.82 10.78
N ARG A 3 28.88 -38.77 10.71
CA ARG A 3 27.42 -38.92 10.56
C ARG A 3 27.12 -39.63 9.22
N PRO A 4 26.26 -40.65 9.20
CA PRO A 4 25.87 -41.32 7.96
C PRO A 4 25.20 -40.32 7.02
N LYS A 5 25.68 -40.24 5.77
CA LYS A 5 25.08 -39.42 4.70
C LYS A 5 23.61 -39.85 4.55
N THR A 6 22.69 -38.92 4.75
CA THR A 6 21.28 -39.10 4.44
C THR A 6 21.13 -39.54 2.98
N PRO A 7 20.34 -40.59 2.69
CA PRO A 7 20.18 -41.09 1.32
C PRO A 7 19.66 -39.97 0.43
N CYS A 8 20.42 -39.66 -0.62
CA CYS A 8 20.06 -38.71 -1.66
C CYS A 8 18.65 -39.08 -2.17
N GLN A 9 17.63 -38.29 -1.82
CA GLN A 9 16.29 -38.47 -2.37
C GLN A 9 16.41 -38.35 -3.88
N ARG A 10 16.12 -39.45 -4.61
CA ARG A 10 15.99 -39.42 -6.07
C ARG A 10 14.87 -38.44 -6.42
N VAL A 11 15.25 -37.24 -6.87
CA VAL A 11 14.31 -36.28 -7.44
C VAL A 11 13.86 -36.84 -8.78
N THR A 12 12.68 -37.46 -8.80
CA THR A 12 12.03 -37.89 -10.05
C THR A 12 11.62 -36.65 -10.81
N VAL A 13 12.42 -36.27 -11.82
CA VAL A 13 12.07 -35.23 -12.78
C VAL A 13 10.86 -35.74 -13.58
N ARG A 14 9.65 -35.32 -13.20
CA ARG A 14 8.46 -35.56 -14.02
C ARG A 14 8.65 -34.77 -15.32
N TYR A 15 8.76 -35.47 -16.44
CA TYR A 15 8.65 -34.85 -17.76
C TYR A 15 7.29 -34.16 -17.83
N VAL A 16 7.28 -32.84 -17.69
CA VAL A 16 6.08 -32.02 -17.85
C VAL A 16 5.66 -32.19 -19.31
N SER A 17 4.42 -32.63 -19.54
CA SER A 17 3.81 -32.67 -20.87
C SER A 17 4.06 -31.35 -21.61
N SER A 18 4.24 -31.40 -22.94
CA SER A 18 4.54 -30.24 -23.79
C SER A 18 3.71 -29.01 -23.38
N ILE A 19 4.38 -27.97 -22.91
CA ILE A 19 3.77 -26.71 -22.48
C ILE A 19 3.02 -26.11 -23.67
N THR A 20 1.73 -25.81 -23.52
CA THR A 20 0.96 -25.19 -24.60
C THR A 20 1.44 -23.75 -24.83
N PRO A 21 1.34 -23.19 -26.05
CA PRO A 21 1.75 -21.80 -26.32
C PRO A 21 1.03 -20.78 -25.40
N LYS A 22 -0.26 -20.99 -25.12
CA LYS A 22 -1.02 -20.20 -24.16
C LYS A 22 -0.49 -20.30 -22.72
N GLU A 23 -0.05 -21.49 -22.30
CA GLU A 23 0.60 -21.69 -21.00
C GLU A 23 1.96 -21.00 -20.97
N SER A 24 2.75 -21.08 -22.05
CA SER A 24 4.07 -20.44 -22.13
C SER A 24 3.99 -18.93 -21.98
N SER A 25 3.09 -18.25 -22.71
CA SER A 25 2.86 -16.81 -22.57
C SER A 25 2.36 -16.42 -21.17
N ARG A 26 1.54 -17.26 -20.52
CA ARG A 26 1.13 -17.07 -19.12
C ARG A 26 2.30 -17.22 -18.15
N ILE A 27 3.21 -18.16 -18.38
CA ILE A 27 4.41 -18.36 -17.56
C ILE A 27 5.33 -17.14 -17.68
N ILE A 28 5.62 -16.69 -18.91
CA ILE A 28 6.44 -15.49 -19.18
C ILE A 28 5.82 -14.28 -18.47
N HIS A 29 4.54 -14.00 -18.70
CA HIS A 29 3.82 -12.90 -18.04
C HIS A 29 3.92 -12.96 -16.50
N ARG A 30 3.70 -14.13 -15.89
CA ARG A 30 3.80 -14.29 -14.42
C ARG A 30 5.21 -14.03 -13.90
N ARG A 31 6.23 -14.38 -14.67
CA ARG A 31 7.63 -14.14 -14.31
C ARG A 31 7.99 -12.66 -14.42
N MET A 32 7.57 -11.98 -15.49
CA MET A 32 7.71 -10.52 -15.63
C MET A 32 6.98 -9.78 -14.49
N GLU A 33 5.73 -10.14 -14.19
CA GLU A 33 5.00 -9.58 -13.05
C GLU A 33 5.68 -9.86 -11.71
N LYS A 34 6.35 -11.02 -11.58
CA LYS A 34 7.10 -11.37 -10.37
C LYS A 34 8.33 -10.50 -10.21
N ALA A 35 9.08 -10.25 -11.29
CA ALA A 35 10.24 -9.36 -11.29
C ALA A 35 9.85 -7.96 -10.77
N GLU A 36 8.82 -7.34 -11.36
CA GLU A 36 8.32 -6.04 -10.91
C GLU A 36 7.76 -6.07 -9.48
N ARG A 37 7.11 -7.18 -9.09
CA ARG A 37 6.59 -7.35 -7.73
C ARG A 37 7.71 -7.40 -6.71
N ASP A 38 8.80 -8.10 -7.00
CA ASP A 38 9.94 -8.23 -6.09
C ASP A 38 10.62 -6.86 -5.90
N GLU A 39 10.83 -6.07 -6.97
CA GLU A 39 11.30 -4.67 -6.86
C GLU A 39 10.40 -3.82 -5.98
N ARG A 40 9.08 -3.86 -6.23
CA ARG A 40 8.10 -3.13 -5.41
C ARG A 40 8.15 -3.55 -3.95
N MET A 41 8.35 -4.83 -3.66
CA MET A 41 8.44 -5.33 -2.29
C MET A 41 9.70 -4.83 -1.59
N ASP A 42 10.83 -4.78 -2.28
CA ASP A 42 12.09 -4.25 -1.72
C ASP A 42 12.00 -2.73 -1.49
N LEU A 43 11.44 -1.97 -2.44
CA LEU A 43 11.14 -0.54 -2.27
C LEU A 43 10.17 -0.29 -1.10
N THR A 44 9.09 -1.06 -1.01
CA THR A 44 8.15 -0.98 0.13
C THR A 44 8.90 -1.23 1.44
N THR A 45 9.79 -2.22 1.45
CA THR A 45 10.55 -2.63 2.63
C THR A 45 11.52 -1.55 3.10
N ALA A 46 12.16 -0.85 2.16
CA ALA A 46 13.08 0.25 2.42
C ALA A 46 12.40 1.51 2.97
N LEU A 47 11.18 1.82 2.50
CA LEU A 47 10.38 2.96 2.95
C LEU A 47 9.58 2.67 4.22
N THR A 48 9.24 1.41 4.48
CA THR A 48 8.52 1.04 5.71
C THR A 48 9.49 1.03 6.88
N PRO A 49 9.27 1.84 7.92
CA PRO A 49 10.11 1.83 9.12
C PRO A 49 10.31 0.40 9.63
N PRO A 50 11.52 0.04 10.11
CA PRO A 50 11.73 -1.26 10.73
C PRO A 50 10.82 -1.39 11.94
N LYS A 51 10.26 -2.58 12.15
CA LYS A 51 9.52 -2.86 13.38
C LYS A 51 10.53 -2.94 14.52
N THR A 52 10.38 -2.07 15.51
CA THR A 52 11.14 -2.13 16.75
C THR A 52 10.53 -3.22 17.62
N GLU A 53 11.28 -4.30 17.89
CA GLU A 53 10.85 -5.32 18.84
C GLU A 53 11.11 -4.86 20.29
N LYS A 54 10.52 -5.58 21.26
CA LYS A 54 10.70 -5.27 22.69
C LYS A 54 12.20 -5.24 23.01
N GLY A 55 12.69 -4.08 23.46
CA GLY A 55 14.12 -3.88 23.76
C GLY A 55 14.90 -3.03 22.75
N GLY A 56 14.24 -2.42 21.75
CA GLY A 56 14.88 -1.47 20.83
C GLY A 56 15.64 -2.11 19.66
N PHE A 57 15.76 -3.44 19.65
CA PHE A 57 16.39 -4.17 18.55
C PHE A 57 15.49 -4.20 17.32
N THR A 58 16.10 -3.98 16.16
CA THR A 58 15.46 -4.15 14.85
C THR A 58 15.96 -5.44 14.21
N ARG A 59 15.06 -6.27 13.70
CA ARG A 59 15.45 -7.45 12.92
C ARG A 59 15.83 -7.02 11.50
N PRO A 60 17.01 -7.41 10.99
CA PRO A 60 17.33 -7.22 9.57
C PRO A 60 16.23 -7.84 8.71
N LYS A 61 15.77 -7.10 7.70
CA LYS A 61 14.78 -7.60 6.75
C LYS A 61 15.51 -8.21 5.56
N ASP A 62 15.15 -9.44 5.20
CA ASP A 62 15.71 -10.09 4.01
C ASP A 62 15.23 -9.35 2.76
N LEU A 63 16.17 -9.00 1.89
CA LEU A 63 15.90 -8.37 0.59
C LEU A 63 15.49 -9.45 -0.41
N ARG A 64 14.42 -9.24 -1.16
CA ARG A 64 13.99 -10.23 -2.16
C ARG A 64 14.96 -10.32 -3.33
N ALA A 65 15.57 -9.20 -3.71
CA ALA A 65 16.65 -9.15 -4.68
C ALA A 65 17.78 -10.13 -4.33
N SER A 66 18.05 -10.37 -3.04
CA SER A 66 19.10 -11.31 -2.63
C SER A 66 18.87 -12.75 -3.08
N ASN A 67 17.62 -13.13 -3.36
CA ASN A 67 17.32 -14.47 -3.89
C ASN A 67 17.89 -14.72 -5.29
N TRP A 68 18.17 -13.65 -6.02
CA TRP A 68 18.71 -13.64 -7.38
C TRP A 68 20.22 -13.42 -7.43
N PHE A 69 20.88 -13.18 -6.29
CA PHE A 69 22.33 -13.04 -6.24
C PHE A 69 23.03 -14.37 -6.59
N PRO A 70 24.31 -14.34 -7.03
CA PRO A 70 25.09 -15.55 -7.22
C PRO A 70 25.11 -16.41 -5.95
N GLY A 71 24.66 -17.67 -6.07
CA GLY A 71 24.49 -18.57 -4.92
C GLY A 71 23.18 -18.40 -4.14
N GLY A 72 22.35 -17.41 -4.51
CA GLY A 72 21.01 -17.23 -3.97
C GLY A 72 20.08 -18.40 -4.32
N PRO A 73 19.03 -18.64 -3.52
CA PRO A 73 18.15 -19.80 -3.65
C PRO A 73 17.52 -19.95 -5.04
N TYR A 74 17.20 -18.86 -5.75
CA TYR A 74 16.59 -18.98 -7.08
C TYR A 74 17.58 -19.41 -8.14
N VAL A 75 18.80 -18.89 -8.08
CA VAL A 75 19.88 -19.30 -8.98
C VAL A 75 20.26 -20.76 -8.69
N ALA A 76 20.34 -21.16 -7.42
CA ALA A 76 20.61 -22.53 -6.99
C ALA A 76 19.52 -23.52 -7.46
N ASP A 77 18.26 -23.09 -7.50
CA ASP A 77 17.12 -23.89 -8.00
C ASP A 77 17.06 -23.95 -9.54
N GLY A 78 17.97 -23.28 -10.26
CA GLY A 78 17.93 -23.17 -11.72
C GLY A 78 16.72 -22.37 -12.24
N LYS A 79 16.17 -21.46 -11.42
CA LYS A 79 15.09 -20.57 -11.87
C LYS A 79 15.67 -19.50 -12.77
N ALA A 80 15.13 -19.39 -13.99
CA ALA A 80 15.44 -18.29 -14.88
C ALA A 80 14.82 -16.98 -14.36
N TYR A 81 15.62 -15.93 -14.34
CA TYR A 81 15.14 -14.56 -14.21
C TYR A 81 14.60 -14.11 -15.57
N GLU A 82 13.40 -13.53 -15.59
CA GLU A 82 12.87 -12.88 -16.80
C GLU A 82 12.93 -11.39 -16.59
N ASP A 83 13.30 -10.67 -17.66
CA ASP A 83 13.37 -9.23 -17.59
C ASP A 83 11.95 -8.62 -17.42
N PRO A 84 11.83 -7.60 -16.57
CA PRO A 84 10.59 -6.87 -16.36
C PRO A 84 10.17 -6.16 -17.65
N SER A 85 8.90 -5.78 -17.72
CA SER A 85 8.39 -5.11 -18.91
C SER A 85 9.10 -3.77 -19.16
N PRO A 86 9.47 -3.40 -20.40
CA PRO A 86 10.04 -2.07 -20.68
C PRO A 86 9.11 -0.94 -20.26
N PHE A 87 7.80 -1.15 -20.38
CA PHE A 87 6.75 -0.23 -19.89
C PHE A 87 6.79 0.02 -18.39
N ALA A 88 7.44 -0.85 -17.60
CA ALA A 88 7.62 -0.61 -16.18
C ALA A 88 8.62 0.52 -15.91
N TYR A 89 9.45 0.91 -16.89
CA TYR A 89 10.46 1.96 -16.77
C TYR A 89 10.10 3.23 -17.56
N GLU A 90 8.83 3.35 -17.93
CA GLU A 90 8.26 4.63 -18.37
C GLU A 90 7.88 5.49 -17.15
N PRO A 91 7.82 6.82 -17.31
CA PRO A 91 7.33 7.70 -16.25
C PRO A 91 5.87 7.39 -15.88
N HIS A 92 5.60 7.27 -14.59
CA HIS A 92 4.26 7.01 -14.05
C HIS A 92 3.86 8.07 -13.04
N THR A 93 2.59 8.44 -13.07
CA THR A 93 1.99 9.41 -12.14
C THR A 93 1.11 8.70 -11.13
N VAL A 94 1.42 8.88 -9.86
CA VAL A 94 0.57 8.52 -8.72
C VAL A 94 -0.26 9.74 -8.36
N PHE A 95 -1.58 9.62 -8.32
CA PHE A 95 -2.42 10.77 -8.06
C PHE A 95 -3.46 10.49 -6.97
N LEU A 96 -3.75 11.53 -6.20
CA LEU A 96 -4.81 11.60 -5.21
C LEU A 96 -5.92 12.48 -5.78
N LEU A 97 -7.06 11.89 -6.11
CA LEU A 97 -8.27 12.61 -6.51
C LEU A 97 -9.16 12.86 -5.30
N GLU A 98 -9.87 13.98 -5.34
CA GLU A 98 -10.93 14.30 -4.40
C GLU A 98 -12.22 14.62 -5.18
N SER A 99 -13.36 14.14 -4.69
CA SER A 99 -14.66 14.52 -5.26
C SER A 99 -14.97 15.98 -4.96
N ARG A 100 -15.62 16.68 -5.90
CA ARG A 100 -16.08 18.05 -5.74
C ARG A 100 -17.18 18.17 -4.68
N TYR A 101 -18.02 17.15 -4.59
CA TYR A 101 -19.17 17.09 -3.68
C TYR A 101 -19.01 15.97 -2.65
N ASP A 102 -19.69 16.14 -1.52
CA ASP A 102 -19.76 15.12 -0.47
C ASP A 102 -20.53 13.90 -0.96
N ILE A 103 -20.03 12.72 -0.60
CA ILE A 103 -20.66 11.45 -0.92
C ILE A 103 -21.54 11.02 0.25
N LYS A 104 -22.76 10.61 -0.06
CA LYS A 104 -23.64 9.96 0.91
C LYS A 104 -23.15 8.52 1.12
N TYR A 105 -22.59 8.27 2.29
CA TYR A 105 -22.22 6.93 2.71
C TYR A 105 -23.41 6.22 3.40
N GLU A 106 -23.26 4.92 3.66
CA GLU A 106 -24.21 4.12 4.42
C GLU A 106 -24.46 4.67 5.84
N VAL A 107 -25.54 4.19 6.46
CA VAL A 107 -26.00 4.65 7.79
C VAL A 107 -24.86 4.60 8.81
N GLY A 108 -24.64 5.73 9.50
CA GLY A 108 -23.61 5.85 10.54
C GLY A 108 -22.30 6.48 10.07
N ARG A 109 -22.11 6.72 8.77
CA ARG A 109 -20.97 7.47 8.24
C ARG A 109 -21.34 8.91 7.94
N VAL A 110 -20.40 9.81 8.22
CA VAL A 110 -20.54 11.23 7.89
C VAL A 110 -20.32 11.41 6.40
N ASP A 111 -21.24 12.14 5.76
CA ASP A 111 -21.09 12.56 4.37
C ASP A 111 -19.80 13.38 4.24
N SER A 112 -18.93 13.00 3.32
CA SER A 112 -17.63 13.64 3.13
C SER A 112 -17.13 13.42 1.70
N PRO A 113 -16.16 14.21 1.22
CA PRO A 113 -15.59 14.01 -0.11
C PRO A 113 -14.89 12.66 -0.18
N ALA A 114 -15.15 11.92 -1.27
CA ALA A 114 -14.44 10.69 -1.55
C ALA A 114 -13.03 11.02 -2.05
N HIS A 115 -12.10 10.14 -1.71
CA HIS A 115 -10.70 10.25 -2.11
C HIS A 115 -10.27 8.98 -2.83
N ILE A 116 -9.57 9.11 -3.95
CA ILE A 116 -9.09 7.99 -4.76
C ILE A 116 -7.58 8.11 -4.94
N VAL A 117 -6.86 7.02 -4.69
CA VAL A 117 -5.43 6.91 -5.00
C VAL A 117 -5.25 5.90 -6.11
N ALA A 118 -4.68 6.34 -7.22
CA ALA A 118 -4.41 5.50 -8.37
C ALA A 118 -3.07 5.84 -9.04
N VAL A 119 -2.69 5.00 -10.00
CA VAL A 119 -1.47 5.13 -10.80
C VAL A 119 -1.86 5.13 -12.27
N CYS A 120 -1.23 5.95 -13.08
CA CYS A 120 -1.32 5.93 -14.54
C CYS A 120 0.08 6.19 -15.15
N ARG A 121 0.22 6.03 -16.47
CA ARG A 121 1.40 6.56 -17.17
C ARG A 121 1.36 8.08 -17.14
N ALA A 122 2.53 8.73 -17.08
CA ALA A 122 2.59 10.19 -16.96
C ALA A 122 1.89 10.90 -18.13
N GLY A 123 2.12 10.44 -19.37
CA GLY A 123 1.49 11.00 -20.56
C GLY A 123 -0.02 10.74 -20.66
N ASP A 124 -0.55 9.77 -19.91
CA ASP A 124 -1.99 9.44 -19.93
C ASP A 124 -2.79 10.20 -18.85
N PHE A 125 -2.14 11.00 -17.99
CA PHE A 125 -2.77 11.56 -16.79
C PHE A 125 -4.04 12.39 -17.09
N GLU A 126 -3.99 13.29 -18.07
CA GLU A 126 -5.15 14.09 -18.48
C GLU A 126 -6.28 13.21 -19.05
N ALA A 127 -5.94 12.23 -19.90
CA ALA A 127 -6.91 11.32 -20.49
C ALA A 127 -7.57 10.43 -19.43
N VAL A 128 -6.82 10.00 -18.42
CA VAL A 128 -7.33 9.26 -17.26
C VAL A 128 -8.27 10.14 -16.44
N LEU A 129 -7.90 11.39 -16.13
CA LEU A 129 -8.80 12.32 -15.43
C LEU A 129 -10.10 12.59 -16.20
N LYS A 130 -10.01 12.73 -17.52
CA LYS A 130 -11.19 12.80 -18.40
C LYS A 130 -12.05 11.55 -18.30
N MET A 131 -11.42 10.36 -18.27
CA MET A 131 -12.12 9.08 -18.11
C MET A 131 -12.87 9.00 -16.77
N PHE A 132 -12.23 9.39 -15.65
CA PHE A 132 -12.88 9.44 -14.33
C PHE A 132 -14.11 10.33 -14.30
N ASN A 133 -14.11 11.40 -15.10
CA ASN A 133 -15.20 12.37 -15.28
C ASN A 133 -16.10 12.05 -16.50
N SER A 134 -16.14 10.80 -16.97
CA SER A 134 -16.92 10.39 -18.13
C SER A 134 -17.85 9.20 -17.84
N ARG A 135 -18.68 8.85 -18.83
CA ARG A 135 -19.49 7.62 -18.79
C ARG A 135 -18.64 6.34 -18.68
N HIS A 136 -17.34 6.41 -18.97
CA HIS A 136 -16.42 5.27 -18.82
C HIS A 136 -15.66 5.26 -17.49
N SER A 137 -16.10 6.04 -16.50
CA SER A 137 -15.53 6.01 -15.16
C SER A 137 -15.60 4.61 -14.53
N PRO A 138 -14.61 4.17 -13.72
CA PRO A 138 -14.68 2.89 -13.01
C PRO A 138 -15.98 2.73 -12.21
N SER A 139 -16.47 1.50 -12.03
CA SER A 139 -17.74 1.19 -11.35
C SER A 139 -17.86 1.87 -9.99
N ASP A 140 -16.81 1.79 -9.17
CA ASP A 140 -16.78 2.35 -7.82
C ASP A 140 -16.86 3.89 -7.86
N CYS A 141 -16.27 4.50 -8.89
CA CYS A 141 -16.30 5.94 -9.12
C CYS A 141 -17.68 6.39 -9.60
N LYS A 142 -18.34 5.62 -10.48
CA LYS A 142 -19.75 5.82 -10.86
C LYS A 142 -20.66 5.76 -9.63
N GLN A 143 -20.46 4.77 -8.76
CA GLN A 143 -21.23 4.65 -7.53
C GLN A 143 -21.05 5.86 -6.60
N PHE A 144 -19.85 6.42 -6.50
CA PHE A 144 -19.64 7.68 -5.77
C PHE A 144 -20.38 8.85 -6.42
N MET A 145 -20.36 8.97 -7.75
CA MET A 145 -21.13 10.01 -8.47
C MET A 145 -22.65 9.84 -8.27
N ASP A 146 -23.16 8.61 -8.30
CA ASP A 146 -24.58 8.31 -8.05
C ASP A 146 -24.99 8.69 -6.61
N ASN A 147 -24.08 8.56 -5.64
CA ASN A 147 -24.29 8.87 -4.23
C ASN A 147 -23.92 10.31 -3.83
N ALA A 148 -23.45 11.14 -4.77
CA ALA A 148 -22.98 12.48 -4.48
C ALA A 148 -24.12 13.46 -4.17
N ARG A 149 -23.83 14.44 -3.31
CA ARG A 149 -24.72 15.58 -3.02
C ARG A 149 -24.61 16.64 -4.10
N TRP A 150 -25.21 16.38 -5.26
CA TRP A 150 -25.22 17.32 -6.38
C TRP A 150 -25.93 18.64 -6.03
N PRO A 151 -25.48 19.80 -6.55
CA PRO A 151 -26.03 21.12 -6.19
C PRO A 151 -27.52 21.30 -6.46
N TRP A 152 -28.08 20.59 -7.44
CA TRP A 152 -29.51 20.67 -7.80
C TRP A 152 -30.39 19.68 -7.03
N LEU A 153 -29.80 18.80 -6.21
CA LEU A 153 -30.56 17.96 -5.31
C LEU A 153 -30.95 18.78 -4.08
N LYS A 154 -32.14 18.51 -3.51
CA LYS A 154 -32.60 19.18 -2.30
C LYS A 154 -31.54 19.01 -1.21
N SER A 155 -31.04 20.13 -0.67
CA SER A 155 -30.09 20.11 0.42
C SER A 155 -30.72 19.36 1.60
N LYS A 156 -29.92 18.55 2.30
CA LYS A 156 -30.41 17.90 3.52
C LYS A 156 -30.58 19.01 4.53
N GLU A 157 -31.83 19.31 4.86
CA GLU A 157 -32.15 20.16 6.01
C GLU A 157 -31.42 19.56 7.21
N ALA A 158 -30.53 20.35 7.81
CA ALA A 158 -29.83 19.94 9.00
C ALA A 158 -30.89 19.72 10.07
N LYS A 159 -31.26 18.45 10.31
CA LYS A 159 -32.05 18.08 11.47
C LYS A 159 -31.21 18.48 12.67
N PHE A 160 -31.49 19.66 13.20
CA PHE A 160 -30.97 20.10 14.48
C PHE A 160 -31.41 19.01 15.44
N LEU A 161 -30.45 18.22 15.94
CA LEU A 161 -30.73 17.27 17.01
C LEU A 161 -31.18 18.16 18.16
N LYS A 162 -32.49 18.21 18.38
CA LYS A 162 -33.07 18.81 19.57
C LYS A 162 -32.43 18.03 20.71
N SER A 163 -31.46 18.65 21.39
CA SER A 163 -30.68 18.01 22.45
C SER A 163 -31.68 17.42 23.42
N SER A 164 -31.79 16.10 23.42
CA SER A 164 -32.70 15.39 24.30
C SER A 164 -32.04 15.21 25.65
N ASP A 165 -31.67 16.34 26.25
CA ASP A 165 -31.45 16.43 27.68
C ASP A 165 -32.68 17.15 28.24
N GLY A 166 -33.38 16.44 29.11
CA GLY A 166 -34.69 16.83 29.61
C GLY A 166 -34.69 18.21 30.26
N ASP A 167 -35.90 18.76 30.32
CA ASP A 167 -36.32 20.00 30.99
C ASP A 167 -36.08 20.01 32.52
N VAL A 168 -35.02 19.36 33.03
CA VAL A 168 -34.65 19.43 34.45
C VAL A 168 -33.53 20.44 34.63
N GLU A 169 -33.99 21.69 34.80
CA GLU A 169 -33.37 22.76 35.59
C GLU A 169 -32.02 23.33 35.13
N ARG A 170 -32.11 24.27 34.20
CA ARG A 170 -31.39 25.56 34.32
C ARG A 170 -32.24 26.70 33.73
N PRO A 171 -33.26 27.21 34.45
CA PRO A 171 -34.07 28.33 33.97
C PRO A 171 -33.43 29.70 34.24
N GLU A 172 -32.26 29.82 34.87
CA GLU A 172 -31.79 31.13 35.38
C GLU A 172 -30.80 31.88 34.49
N THR A 173 -30.27 31.31 33.40
CA THR A 173 -29.22 32.01 32.60
C THR A 173 -29.66 32.57 31.25
N ILE A 174 -30.94 32.47 30.87
CA ILE A 174 -31.40 32.93 29.53
C ILE A 174 -32.39 34.11 29.61
N GLN A 175 -32.97 34.41 30.78
CA GLN A 175 -33.86 35.58 30.93
C GLN A 175 -33.12 36.93 31.11
N ASP A 176 -31.82 36.94 31.43
CA ASP A 176 -31.04 38.19 31.57
C ASP A 176 -30.48 38.75 30.24
N LEU A 177 -30.76 38.11 29.10
CA LEU A 177 -30.32 38.59 27.78
C LEU A 177 -31.45 39.18 26.92
N GLY A 178 -32.64 39.36 27.51
CA GLY A 178 -33.85 39.78 26.80
C GLY A 178 -33.95 41.27 26.47
N ASP A 179 -33.40 42.17 27.30
CA ASP A 179 -33.77 43.60 27.24
C ASP A 179 -32.61 44.60 27.22
N SER A 180 -31.36 44.18 26.94
CA SER A 180 -30.22 45.11 26.83
C SER A 180 -29.63 45.15 25.42
N SER A 181 -29.78 46.32 24.78
CA SER A 181 -29.23 46.75 23.48
C SER A 181 -28.05 45.94 22.94
N ALA A 182 -28.28 45.24 21.83
CA ALA A 182 -27.40 44.26 21.18
C ALA A 182 -26.09 44.80 20.55
N ALA A 183 -25.68 46.04 20.83
CA ALA A 183 -24.44 46.62 20.28
C ALA A 183 -23.24 46.58 21.25
N THR A 184 -23.47 46.41 22.55
CA THR A 184 -22.41 46.60 23.58
C THR A 184 -21.93 45.28 24.22
N VAL A 185 -22.73 44.21 24.16
CA VAL A 185 -22.43 42.92 24.82
C VAL A 185 -21.29 42.14 24.12
N GLY A 186 -21.08 42.38 22.82
CA GLY A 186 -20.00 41.72 22.06
C GLY A 186 -18.59 42.12 22.51
N GLN A 187 -18.40 43.33 23.05
CA GLN A 187 -17.09 43.76 23.55
C GLN A 187 -16.82 43.23 24.96
N GLN A 188 -17.84 43.26 25.84
CA GLN A 188 -17.68 42.76 27.21
C GLN A 188 -17.42 41.25 27.26
N ALA A 189 -18.12 40.45 26.45
CA ALA A 189 -17.91 38.99 26.41
C ALA A 189 -16.51 38.61 25.87
N VAL A 190 -15.96 39.41 24.95
CA VAL A 190 -14.58 39.23 24.46
C VAL A 190 -13.58 39.64 25.55
N GLN A 191 -13.87 40.69 26.32
CA GLN A 191 -13.03 41.13 27.42
C GLN A 191 -13.04 40.17 28.60
N ASP A 192 -14.19 39.61 28.94
CA ASP A 192 -14.34 38.58 29.99
C ASP A 192 -13.68 37.26 29.57
N ALA A 193 -13.78 36.86 28.29
CA ALA A 193 -13.04 35.72 27.77
C ALA A 193 -11.52 35.93 27.79
N LEU A 194 -11.07 37.17 27.55
CA LEU A 194 -9.65 37.53 27.61
C LEU A 194 -9.14 37.61 29.05
N GLU A 195 -9.93 38.12 29.99
CA GLU A 195 -9.63 38.08 31.42
C GLU A 195 -9.62 36.65 31.97
N GLN A 196 -10.56 35.80 31.54
CA GLN A 196 -10.59 34.40 31.95
C GLN A 196 -9.36 33.64 31.43
N ALA A 197 -8.98 33.87 30.16
CA ALA A 197 -7.74 33.33 29.60
C ALA A 197 -6.49 33.84 30.33
N SER A 198 -6.49 35.10 30.80
CA SER A 198 -5.41 35.66 31.62
C SER A 198 -5.31 34.96 32.98
N ARG A 199 -6.44 34.75 33.67
CA ARG A 199 -6.47 34.07 34.98
C ARG A 199 -6.05 32.61 34.89
N ASP A 200 -6.48 31.90 33.84
CA ASP A 200 -6.08 30.51 33.62
C ASP A 200 -4.57 30.40 33.35
N ASN A 201 -3.96 31.41 32.71
CA ASN A 201 -2.52 31.48 32.46
C ASN A 201 -1.73 31.77 33.76
N ASP A 202 -2.24 32.66 34.62
CA ASP A 202 -1.64 32.98 35.91
C ASP A 202 -1.66 31.77 36.86
N ASP A 203 -2.76 30.99 36.87
CA ASP A 203 -2.87 29.75 37.63
C ASP A 203 -1.96 28.63 37.09
N GLU A 204 -1.79 28.53 35.76
CA GLU A 204 -0.84 27.60 35.15
C GLU A 204 0.62 27.99 35.50
N GLU A 205 0.94 29.29 35.50
CA GLU A 205 2.26 29.80 35.91
C GLU A 205 2.52 29.58 37.40
N LEU A 206 1.51 29.74 38.26
CA LEU A 206 1.65 29.52 39.70
C LEU A 206 1.86 28.03 40.03
N ARG A 207 1.20 27.13 39.30
CA ARG A 207 1.43 25.67 39.37
C ARG A 207 2.84 25.31 38.90
N ALA A 208 3.29 25.87 37.77
CA ALA A 208 4.65 25.66 37.26
C ALA A 208 5.73 26.16 38.25
N LYS A 209 5.53 27.31 38.90
CA LYS A 209 6.43 27.82 39.96
C LYS A 209 6.45 26.93 41.20
N LYS A 210 5.33 26.32 41.59
CA LYS A 210 5.24 25.39 42.73
C LYS A 210 5.97 24.08 42.42
N ASP A 211 5.81 23.55 41.21
CA ASP A 211 6.50 22.35 40.75
C ASP A 211 8.02 22.57 40.62
N PHE A 212 8.43 23.74 40.13
CA PHE A 212 9.85 24.13 40.08
C PHE A 212 10.49 24.18 41.48
N ARG A 213 9.79 24.72 42.49
CA ARG A 213 10.27 24.70 43.89
C ARG A 213 10.37 23.29 44.46
N ARG A 214 9.46 22.39 44.09
CA ARG A 214 9.48 20.98 44.50
C ARG A 214 10.64 20.22 43.85
N HIS A 215 10.93 20.51 42.59
CA HIS A 215 12.08 19.95 41.88
C HIS A 215 13.42 20.42 42.49
N LEU A 216 13.53 21.72 42.81
CA LEU A 216 14.71 22.27 43.50
C LEU A 216 14.92 21.66 44.89
N SER A 217 13.85 21.46 45.67
CA SER A 217 13.97 20.84 46.99
C SER A 217 14.35 19.35 46.92
N GLN A 218 13.85 18.62 45.92
CA GLN A 218 14.25 17.24 45.64
C GLN A 218 15.73 17.16 45.22
N THR A 219 16.16 18.04 44.32
CA THR A 219 17.56 18.12 43.86
C THR A 219 18.51 18.43 45.03
N ALA A 220 18.16 19.41 45.86
CA ALA A 220 18.94 19.76 47.06
C ALA A 220 19.01 18.60 48.07
N ALA A 221 17.92 17.84 48.25
CA ALA A 221 17.89 16.67 49.14
C ALA A 221 18.73 15.50 48.59
N VAL A 222 18.77 15.32 47.27
CA VAL A 222 19.65 14.33 46.61
C VAL A 222 21.12 14.73 46.76
N ALA A 223 21.46 16.00 46.51
CA ALA A 223 22.81 16.52 46.70
C ALA A 223 23.32 16.39 48.15
N ALA A 224 22.44 16.64 49.14
CA ALA A 224 22.75 16.42 50.55
C ALA A 224 23.04 14.94 50.86
N ARG A 225 22.37 13.99 50.18
CA ARG A 225 22.57 12.56 50.42
C ARG A 225 23.80 12.00 49.72
N VAL A 226 24.11 12.48 48.51
CA VAL A 226 25.35 12.15 47.78
C VAL A 226 26.59 12.63 48.56
N SER A 227 26.47 13.72 49.31
CA SER A 227 27.53 14.20 50.21
C SER A 227 27.60 13.46 51.56
N GLU A 228 26.59 12.66 51.93
CA GLU A 228 26.60 11.79 53.12
C GLU A 228 27.20 10.39 52.86
N GLU A 229 27.27 9.94 51.60
CA GLU A 229 27.87 8.64 51.24
C GLU A 229 29.39 8.43 51.50
N PRO A 230 30.25 9.44 51.79
CA PRO A 230 31.64 9.18 52.15
C PRO A 230 31.86 8.51 53.52
N GLN A 231 30.80 8.29 54.34
CA GLN A 231 30.94 7.77 55.71
C GLN A 231 30.66 6.26 55.90
N LEU A 232 30.39 5.49 54.84
CA LEU A 232 30.09 4.06 54.95
C LEU A 232 31.30 3.13 54.66
N SER A 233 32.46 3.42 55.24
CA SER A 233 33.70 2.65 55.04
C SER A 233 33.81 1.33 55.81
N ASN A 234 32.74 0.84 56.47
CA ASN A 234 32.83 -0.30 57.40
C ASN A 234 31.96 -1.54 57.06
N ILE A 235 31.42 -1.66 55.84
CA ILE A 235 30.69 -2.88 55.44
C ILE A 235 31.45 -3.60 54.33
N ALA A 236 32.23 -4.60 54.76
CA ALA A 236 32.97 -5.51 53.91
C ALA A 236 32.02 -6.49 53.21
N THR A 237 31.59 -6.16 52.00
CA THR A 237 31.07 -7.15 51.04
C THR A 237 31.71 -6.93 49.69
N ASP A 238 32.55 -7.89 49.29
CA ASP A 238 33.22 -7.98 47.98
C ASP A 238 32.20 -8.17 46.86
N ILE A 239 31.67 -7.06 46.35
CA ILE A 239 31.06 -7.02 45.01
C ILE A 239 32.12 -6.47 44.09
N LYS A 240 32.78 -7.34 43.30
CA LYS A 240 33.72 -6.89 42.28
C LYS A 240 32.94 -6.12 41.20
N PRO A 241 33.17 -4.81 41.02
CA PRO A 241 32.56 -4.07 39.93
C PRO A 241 33.17 -4.55 38.61
N LEU A 242 32.32 -4.89 37.64
CA LEU A 242 32.72 -5.14 36.26
C LEU A 242 33.26 -3.83 35.67
N GLN A 243 34.59 -3.70 35.56
CA GLN A 243 35.22 -2.58 34.84
C GLN A 243 34.73 -2.59 33.39
N GLY A 244 33.88 -1.63 33.03
CA GLY A 244 33.34 -1.48 31.68
C GLY A 244 31.86 -1.07 31.61
N LYS A 245 31.13 -1.09 32.72
CA LYS A 245 29.82 -0.43 32.83
C LYS A 245 29.94 0.83 33.67
N ILE A 246 30.18 1.95 33.02
CA ILE A 246 30.00 3.28 33.61
C ILE A 246 28.59 3.72 33.20
N PRO A 247 27.64 3.87 34.14
CA PRO A 247 26.39 4.57 33.86
C PRO A 247 26.74 5.96 33.33
N PHE A 248 26.32 6.27 32.11
CA PHE A 248 26.53 7.59 31.53
C PHE A 248 25.43 8.52 32.06
N GLU A 249 25.80 9.32 33.04
CA GLU A 249 24.95 10.35 33.63
C GLU A 249 25.27 11.70 32.98
N LEU A 250 24.23 12.43 32.57
CA LEU A 250 24.37 13.78 32.02
C LEU A 250 24.08 14.79 33.13
N GLU A 251 25.11 15.53 33.52
CA GLU A 251 24.98 16.74 34.34
C GLU A 251 24.47 17.88 33.45
N PHE A 252 23.36 18.51 33.85
CA PHE A 252 22.83 19.72 33.23
C PHE A 252 23.41 20.97 33.91
N GLU A 253 23.36 22.11 33.23
CA GLU A 253 23.90 23.39 33.74
C GLU A 253 23.21 23.87 35.04
N ASP A 254 22.05 23.31 35.38
CA ASP A 254 21.34 23.56 36.64
C ASP A 254 21.82 22.66 37.81
N GLY A 255 22.83 21.82 37.57
CA GLY A 255 23.39 20.89 38.55
C GLY A 255 22.58 19.61 38.73
N THR A 256 21.55 19.36 37.90
CA THR A 256 20.79 18.11 37.94
C THR A 256 21.48 17.01 37.14
N VAL A 257 21.35 15.77 37.61
CA VAL A 257 21.94 14.59 36.98
C VAL A 257 20.79 13.71 36.50
N ALA A 258 20.69 13.45 35.20
CA ALA A 258 19.68 12.52 34.67
C ALA A 258 20.30 11.41 33.82
N HIS A 259 19.72 10.21 33.95
CA HIS A 259 20.01 9.12 33.03
C HIS A 259 19.26 9.35 31.70
N PRO A 260 19.90 9.18 30.54
CA PRO A 260 19.29 9.43 29.23
C PRO A 260 18.07 8.54 28.91
N SER A 261 17.78 7.53 29.74
CA SER A 261 16.57 6.71 29.61
C SER A 261 15.31 7.33 30.22
N GLY A 262 15.38 8.50 30.86
CA GLY A 262 14.25 9.14 31.52
C GLY A 262 13.68 8.35 32.71
N PHE A 263 14.46 7.43 33.28
CA PHE A 263 14.04 6.63 34.44
C PHE A 263 14.41 7.38 35.72
N VAL A 264 13.39 7.83 36.46
CA VAL A 264 13.54 8.42 37.78
C VAL A 264 13.16 7.36 38.82
N PRO A 265 14.12 6.79 39.58
CA PRO A 265 13.79 5.85 40.64
C PRO A 265 12.95 6.54 41.72
N PRO A 266 11.90 5.90 42.26
CA PRO A 266 11.08 6.48 43.32
C PRO A 266 11.94 6.77 44.55
N THR A 267 11.77 7.95 45.15
CA THR A 267 12.57 8.37 46.30
C THR A 267 11.79 8.19 47.61
N PRO A 268 12.45 8.05 48.77
CA PRO A 268 11.79 7.98 50.08
C PRO A 268 10.95 9.23 50.47
N ALA A 269 10.99 10.30 49.65
CA ALA A 269 10.08 11.44 49.77
C ALA A 269 8.65 11.10 49.30
N ASP A 270 8.48 10.01 48.55
CA ASP A 270 7.20 9.37 48.26
C ASP A 270 6.71 8.62 49.51
N LYS A 271 6.41 9.36 50.58
CA LYS A 271 5.80 8.78 51.79
C LYS A 271 4.42 8.26 51.40
N GLN A 272 4.18 6.97 51.62
CA GLN A 272 2.91 6.25 51.39
C GLN A 272 1.66 6.82 52.09
N TYR A 273 1.75 7.97 52.78
CA TYR A 273 0.70 8.57 53.60
C TYR A 273 0.41 10.04 53.28
N ASP A 274 0.78 10.53 52.09
CA ASP A 274 0.36 11.86 51.63
C ASP A 274 -1.00 11.76 50.91
N PRO A 275 -2.12 12.28 51.46
CA PRO A 275 -3.45 12.14 50.86
C PRO A 275 -3.58 12.81 49.48
N GLU A 276 -2.64 13.67 49.09
CA GLU A 276 -2.56 14.25 47.73
C GLU A 276 -1.90 13.32 46.70
N TYR A 277 -1.29 12.20 47.09
CA TYR A 277 -0.58 11.29 46.17
C TYR A 277 -1.52 10.58 45.18
N HIS A 278 -2.82 10.48 45.49
CA HIS A 278 -3.85 9.94 44.59
C HIS A 278 -4.27 10.91 43.46
N LEU A 279 -3.75 12.13 43.44
CA LEU A 279 -4.00 13.10 42.35
C LEU A 279 -2.84 13.16 41.34
N SER A 280 -1.79 12.35 41.51
CA SER A 280 -0.75 12.23 40.50
C SER A 280 -1.35 11.63 39.21
N PRO A 281 -1.26 12.33 38.06
CA PRO A 281 -1.88 11.88 36.83
C PRO A 281 -1.30 10.51 36.45
N HIS A 282 -2.19 9.53 36.31
CA HIS A 282 -1.89 8.16 35.89
C HIS A 282 -0.88 8.16 34.71
N PRO A 283 0.01 7.17 34.52
CA PRO A 283 1.05 7.20 33.48
C PRO A 283 0.51 7.31 32.04
N HIS A 284 -0.80 7.21 31.86
CA HIS A 284 -1.53 7.37 30.59
C HIS A 284 -2.42 8.63 30.55
N SER A 285 -2.35 9.50 31.55
CA SER A 285 -3.03 10.78 31.58
C SER A 285 -2.47 11.70 30.49
N ARG A 286 -3.36 12.50 29.89
CA ARG A 286 -3.02 13.56 28.93
C ARG A 286 -1.98 14.52 29.53
N VAL A 287 -2.08 14.84 30.81
CA VAL A 287 -1.13 15.70 31.54
C VAL A 287 0.25 15.04 31.61
N ALA A 288 0.35 13.75 31.96
CA ALA A 288 1.62 13.03 32.02
C ALA A 288 2.27 12.81 30.63
N THR A 289 1.47 12.86 29.57
CA THR A 289 1.92 12.76 28.18
C THR A 289 2.43 14.12 27.68
N GLU A 290 1.71 15.21 27.99
CA GLU A 290 2.13 16.57 27.67
C GLU A 290 3.40 16.98 28.44
N LEU A 291 3.55 16.53 29.69
CA LEU A 291 4.74 16.81 30.52
C LEU A 291 5.99 16.10 29.98
N ARG A 292 5.82 14.85 29.50
CA ARG A 292 6.88 14.13 28.77
C ARG A 292 7.21 14.80 27.44
N ARG A 293 6.20 15.33 26.75
CA ARG A 293 6.40 16.07 25.49
C ARG A 293 7.19 17.36 25.72
N ARG A 294 6.82 18.15 26.74
CA ARG A 294 7.53 19.38 27.13
C ARG A 294 8.96 19.09 27.61
N GLN A 295 9.20 18.00 28.35
CA GLN A 295 10.57 17.59 28.72
C GLN A 295 11.43 17.19 27.50
N VAL A 296 10.84 16.59 26.48
CA VAL A 296 11.57 16.27 25.23
C VAL A 296 11.78 17.53 24.39
N GLU A 297 10.85 18.49 24.43
CA GLU A 297 11.00 19.80 23.78
C GLU A 297 12.09 20.64 24.45
N THR A 298 12.18 20.70 25.79
CA THR A 298 13.26 21.44 26.49
C THR A 298 14.64 20.81 26.28
N VAL A 299 14.73 19.46 26.22
CA VAL A 299 15.97 18.76 25.85
C VAL A 299 16.38 19.07 24.40
N ASN A 300 15.42 19.29 23.49
CA ASN A 300 15.71 19.64 22.09
C ASN A 300 16.01 21.13 21.88
N GLU A 301 15.35 22.03 22.62
CA GLU A 301 15.57 23.50 22.54
C GLU A 301 16.94 23.91 23.10
N HIS A 302 17.43 23.23 24.15
CA HIS A 302 18.79 23.42 24.66
C HIS A 302 19.88 22.74 23.83
N HIS A 303 19.54 22.10 22.71
CA HIS A 303 20.49 21.55 21.75
C HIS A 303 20.69 22.42 20.49
N SER A 304 19.94 23.51 20.32
CA SER A 304 20.06 24.40 19.16
C SER A 304 20.98 25.62 19.35
N ASP A 305 21.30 26.04 20.57
CA ASP A 305 22.01 27.32 20.83
C ASP A 305 23.43 27.22 21.45
N SER A 306 24.02 26.02 21.50
CA SER A 306 25.42 25.83 21.95
C SER A 306 26.27 25.14 20.88
N LEU A 307 26.58 25.87 19.81
CA LEU A 307 27.43 25.40 18.70
C LEU A 307 28.88 25.92 18.75
N VAL A 308 29.28 26.62 19.80
CA VAL A 308 30.64 27.17 19.90
C VAL A 308 31.66 26.21 20.56
N PRO A 309 31.33 25.39 21.58
CA PRO A 309 32.32 24.47 22.17
C PRO A 309 32.56 23.16 21.38
N ARG A 310 31.70 22.82 20.41
CA ARG A 310 31.77 21.54 19.67
C ARG A 310 32.85 21.48 18.58
N ILE A 311 33.28 22.64 18.06
CA ILE A 311 34.25 22.71 16.96
C ILE A 311 35.65 22.31 17.43
N GLU A 312 36.04 22.72 18.64
CA GLU A 312 37.34 22.38 19.23
C GLU A 312 37.43 20.89 19.61
N GLN A 313 36.35 20.30 20.12
CA GLN A 313 36.29 18.86 20.38
C GLN A 313 36.32 18.02 19.09
N TRP A 314 35.67 18.49 18.02
CA TRP A 314 35.75 17.82 16.71
C TRP A 314 37.11 17.96 16.06
N GLN A 315 37.80 19.09 16.23
CA GLN A 315 39.18 19.26 15.80
C GLN A 315 40.12 18.33 16.59
N ALA A 316 39.96 18.23 17.91
CA ALA A 316 40.74 17.30 18.74
C ALA A 316 40.51 15.82 18.37
N LEU A 317 39.28 15.43 18.03
CA LEU A 317 38.97 14.07 17.54
C LEU A 317 39.55 13.81 16.14
N LYS A 318 39.59 14.83 15.28
CA LYS A 318 40.16 14.74 13.93
C LYS A 318 41.70 14.65 13.99
N GLU A 319 42.32 15.39 14.90
CA GLU A 319 43.77 15.34 15.17
C GLU A 319 44.18 14.02 15.83
N SER A 320 43.36 13.49 16.75
CA SER A 320 43.55 12.16 17.35
C SER A 320 43.46 11.02 16.32
N LYS A 321 42.50 11.10 15.39
CA LYS A 321 42.38 10.13 14.27
C LYS A 321 43.61 10.10 13.35
N GLY A 322 44.33 11.23 13.23
CA GLY A 322 45.61 11.29 12.50
C GLY A 322 46.76 10.61 13.24
N ARG A 323 46.73 10.59 14.59
CA ARG A 323 47.72 9.92 15.44
C ARG A 323 47.45 8.42 15.62
N GLU A 324 46.18 8.00 15.67
CA GLU A 324 45.77 6.61 15.93
C GLU A 324 45.49 5.78 14.66
N GLY A 325 45.64 6.38 13.47
CA GLY A 325 45.38 5.75 12.17
C GLY A 325 46.20 4.49 11.82
N GLY A 326 47.14 4.09 12.68
CA GLY A 326 47.94 2.87 12.52
C GLY A 326 47.33 1.59 13.13
N LEU A 327 46.28 1.68 13.95
CA LEU A 327 45.75 0.51 14.68
C LEU A 327 44.66 -0.28 13.92
N MET A 328 43.89 0.38 13.07
CA MET A 328 42.83 -0.27 12.27
C MET A 328 43.34 -1.26 11.21
N PRO A 329 44.48 -1.03 10.52
CA PRO A 329 45.04 -2.02 9.61
C PRO A 329 45.43 -3.33 10.30
N THR A 330 45.95 -3.25 11.53
CA THR A 330 46.35 -4.41 12.37
C THR A 330 45.16 -5.23 12.86
N LEU A 331 44.03 -4.59 13.19
CA LEU A 331 42.80 -5.32 13.56
C LEU A 331 42.14 -5.99 12.35
N THR A 332 42.22 -5.36 11.18
CA THR A 332 41.64 -5.91 9.95
C THR A 332 42.46 -7.09 9.41
N THR A 333 43.79 -7.07 9.58
CA THR A 333 44.65 -8.22 9.24
C THR A 333 44.42 -9.41 10.18
N GLY A 334 44.14 -9.20 11.47
CA GLY A 334 43.79 -10.29 12.39
C GLY A 334 42.48 -11.03 12.04
N ILE A 335 41.47 -10.32 11.54
CA ILE A 335 40.17 -10.90 11.17
C ILE A 335 40.27 -11.72 9.86
N LEU A 336 41.09 -11.28 8.90
CA LEU A 336 41.31 -11.99 7.64
C LEU A 336 42.25 -13.20 7.78
N SER A 337 43.02 -13.29 8.87
CA SER A 337 43.97 -14.38 9.13
C SER A 337 43.30 -15.66 9.69
N GLY A 338 41.99 -15.65 9.95
CA GLY A 338 41.23 -16.87 10.30
C GLY A 338 41.35 -17.36 11.74
N ASP A 339 42.08 -16.65 12.62
CA ASP A 339 42.38 -17.12 13.98
C ASP A 339 41.32 -16.76 15.05
N VAL A 340 40.25 -16.04 14.69
CA VAL A 340 39.15 -15.73 15.62
C VAL A 340 37.88 -16.48 15.21
N SER A 341 37.82 -17.76 15.60
CA SER A 341 36.58 -18.54 15.55
C SER A 341 35.74 -18.25 16.80
N ALA A 342 34.67 -17.47 16.64
CA ALA A 342 33.61 -17.40 17.65
C ALA A 342 32.82 -18.72 17.63
N ALA A 343 33.27 -19.69 18.41
CA ALA A 343 32.53 -20.92 18.66
C ALA A 343 31.29 -20.60 19.50
N THR A 344 30.12 -20.55 18.87
CA THR A 344 28.85 -20.55 19.59
C THR A 344 28.53 -21.99 19.99
N GLU A 345 28.77 -22.33 21.26
CA GLU A 345 28.25 -23.58 21.81
C GLU A 345 26.71 -23.52 21.83
N PRO A 346 26.01 -24.51 21.24
CA PRO A 346 24.57 -24.62 21.40
C PRO A 346 24.25 -24.93 22.87
N ARG A 347 23.48 -24.04 23.51
CA ARG A 347 23.00 -24.29 24.88
C ARG A 347 21.95 -25.41 24.88
N ASP A 348 22.30 -26.52 25.51
CA ASP A 348 21.37 -27.58 25.93
C ASP A 348 20.53 -27.09 27.12
N ALA A 349 19.49 -26.29 26.87
CA ALA A 349 18.33 -26.19 27.78
C ALA A 349 17.25 -25.28 27.20
N LYS A 350 16.32 -25.89 26.47
CA LYS A 350 14.92 -25.45 26.51
C LYS A 350 14.04 -26.69 26.42
N ILE A 351 13.94 -27.40 27.54
CA ILE A 351 12.97 -28.48 27.71
C ILE A 351 11.60 -27.81 27.87
N PRO A 352 10.64 -27.96 26.93
CA PRO A 352 9.28 -27.55 27.20
C PRO A 352 8.72 -28.42 28.33
N THR A 353 8.17 -27.80 29.37
CA THR A 353 7.49 -28.50 30.46
C THR A 353 6.24 -29.21 29.92
N GLU A 354 6.32 -30.53 29.80
CA GLU A 354 5.24 -31.41 29.42
C GLU A 354 4.48 -31.89 30.67
N ILE A 355 3.15 -31.80 30.63
CA ILE A 355 2.29 -32.18 31.75
C ILE A 355 1.79 -33.60 31.52
N HIS A 356 2.03 -34.49 32.47
CA HIS A 356 1.47 -35.84 32.47
C HIS A 356 0.02 -35.77 32.96
N GLY A 357 -0.95 -35.97 32.06
CA GLY A 357 -2.35 -36.13 32.44
C GLY A 357 -2.59 -37.50 33.07
N VAL A 358 -2.79 -37.57 34.40
CA VAL A 358 -3.23 -38.78 35.09
C VAL A 358 -4.76 -38.80 35.16
N HIS A 359 -5.39 -39.82 34.59
CA HIS A 359 -6.80 -40.14 34.84
C HIS A 359 -7.00 -41.62 35.21
N ASN A 360 -8.06 -41.85 35.99
CA ASN A 360 -8.32 -42.99 36.89
C ASN A 360 -8.48 -44.39 36.26
N LYS A 361 -7.93 -44.68 35.07
CA LYS A 361 -8.07 -46.00 34.41
C LYS A 361 -6.80 -46.55 33.72
N ALA A 362 -5.61 -46.20 34.20
CA ALA A 362 -4.34 -46.88 33.91
C ALA A 362 -4.00 -47.13 32.42
N ILE A 363 -4.36 -46.22 31.51
CA ILE A 363 -3.89 -46.24 30.12
C ILE A 363 -3.06 -44.97 29.88
N VAL A 364 -1.78 -45.15 29.55
CA VAL A 364 -0.82 -44.07 29.30
C VAL A 364 -1.19 -43.34 28.00
N GLN A 365 -1.53 -42.05 28.08
CA GLN A 365 -1.73 -41.23 26.88
C GLN A 365 -0.40 -40.72 26.31
N PRO A 366 -0.31 -40.52 24.98
CA PRO A 366 0.85 -39.89 24.34
C PRO A 366 0.95 -38.40 24.74
N MET A 367 2.17 -37.86 24.71
CA MET A 367 2.48 -36.45 25.03
C MET A 367 1.52 -35.47 24.35
N GLN A 368 0.93 -34.56 25.13
CA GLN A 368 0.09 -33.49 24.63
C GLN A 368 0.64 -32.13 25.06
N HIS A 369 0.55 -31.15 24.17
CA HIS A 369 0.79 -29.76 24.53
C HIS A 369 -0.38 -29.24 25.40
N ALA A 370 -0.15 -28.25 26.29
CA ALA A 370 -1.20 -27.68 27.14
C ALA A 370 -2.41 -27.10 26.38
N SER A 371 -2.27 -26.89 25.07
CA SER A 371 -3.32 -26.46 24.15
C SER A 371 -4.18 -27.61 23.58
N GLY A 372 -3.97 -28.85 24.03
CA GLY A 372 -4.67 -30.04 23.50
C GLY A 372 -4.17 -30.51 22.12
N PHE A 373 -3.08 -29.92 21.62
CA PHE A 373 -2.48 -30.27 20.34
C PHE A 373 -1.55 -31.48 20.48
N VAL A 374 -1.82 -32.53 19.71
CA VAL A 374 -0.96 -33.71 19.59
C VAL A 374 -0.14 -33.57 18.31
N PRO A 375 1.19 -33.32 18.38
CA PRO A 375 2.00 -33.22 17.19
C PRO A 375 2.06 -34.57 16.47
N PRO A 376 2.03 -34.60 15.12
CA PRO A 376 2.13 -35.83 14.36
C PRO A 376 3.46 -36.52 14.66
N THR A 377 3.41 -37.76 15.13
CA THR A 377 4.62 -38.55 15.39
C THR A 377 5.16 -39.14 14.09
N ALA A 378 6.46 -39.42 14.04
CA ALA A 378 7.18 -39.89 12.84
C ALA A 378 6.66 -41.19 12.20
N ARG A 379 5.68 -41.86 12.81
CA ARG A 379 4.99 -43.05 12.27
C ARG A 379 3.77 -42.72 11.41
N MET A 380 3.33 -41.47 11.33
CA MET A 380 2.18 -41.09 10.50
C MET A 380 2.61 -40.91 9.03
N SER A 381 2.02 -41.70 8.14
CA SER A 381 2.18 -41.57 6.69
C SER A 381 1.71 -40.19 6.22
N ARG A 382 2.48 -39.55 5.33
CA ARG A 382 2.20 -38.20 4.80
C ARG A 382 0.90 -38.23 3.98
N GLY A 383 -0.23 -37.92 4.62
CA GLY A 383 -1.56 -37.92 3.98
C GLY A 383 -2.75 -38.17 4.91
N GLU A 384 -2.54 -38.69 6.12
CA GLU A 384 -3.64 -38.87 7.09
C GLU A 384 -3.78 -37.62 7.98
N THR A 385 -4.74 -36.75 7.63
CA THR A 385 -5.18 -35.65 8.50
C THR A 385 -6.48 -36.00 9.20
N ASP A 386 -6.48 -37.05 10.02
CA ASP A 386 -7.55 -37.28 10.99
C ASP A 386 -7.13 -36.68 12.33
N ALA A 387 -7.42 -35.38 12.49
CA ALA A 387 -7.47 -34.77 13.81
C ALA A 387 -8.65 -35.39 14.57
N ARG A 388 -8.39 -36.45 15.34
CA ARG A 388 -9.38 -37.09 16.21
C ARG A 388 -9.78 -36.14 17.34
N THR A 389 -10.75 -35.26 17.08
CA THR A 389 -11.59 -34.69 18.15
C THR A 389 -12.65 -35.73 18.48
N SER A 390 -12.56 -36.36 19.65
CA SER A 390 -13.54 -37.33 20.12
C SER A 390 -14.88 -36.64 20.38
N VAL A 391 -15.80 -36.69 19.41
CA VAL A 391 -17.22 -36.37 19.61
C VAL A 391 -17.88 -37.56 20.30
N VAL A 392 -18.58 -37.27 21.39
CA VAL A 392 -19.36 -38.21 22.21
C VAL A 392 -20.33 -38.99 21.32
N THR A 393 -20.24 -40.31 21.38
CA THR A 393 -21.04 -41.26 20.61
C THR A 393 -22.50 -41.21 21.07
N ARG A 394 -23.40 -40.68 20.23
CA ARG A 394 -24.85 -40.99 20.30
C ARG A 394 -25.17 -42.08 19.28
N GLN A 395 -26.00 -43.02 19.70
CA GLN A 395 -26.39 -44.23 18.98
C GLN A 395 -26.89 -43.93 17.56
N SER A 396 -26.29 -44.64 16.61
CA SER A 396 -26.60 -44.65 15.18
C SER A 396 -27.81 -45.55 14.87
N THR A 397 -28.83 -44.99 14.23
CA THR A 397 -29.77 -45.74 13.38
C THR A 397 -29.36 -45.63 11.92
N ILE A 398 -29.54 -46.76 11.23
CA ILE A 398 -29.08 -47.09 9.88
C ILE A 398 -29.96 -46.44 8.81
N SER A 399 -29.37 -45.62 7.94
CA SER A 399 -29.82 -45.43 6.56
C SER A 399 -28.69 -44.78 5.74
N GLY A 400 -28.30 -45.43 4.65
CA GLY A 400 -27.22 -44.97 3.78
C GLY A 400 -27.68 -43.87 2.84
N GLU A 401 -27.21 -42.66 3.10
CA GLU A 401 -27.08 -41.56 2.13
C GLU A 401 -25.83 -40.78 2.55
N THR A 402 -24.89 -40.58 1.62
CA THR A 402 -23.70 -39.75 1.83
C THR A 402 -24.13 -38.28 1.97
N PRO A 403 -23.94 -37.63 3.14
CA PRO A 403 -24.25 -36.22 3.26
C PRO A 403 -23.18 -35.38 2.58
N ASP A 404 -23.62 -34.44 1.75
CA ASP A 404 -22.77 -33.39 1.19
C ASP A 404 -22.13 -32.59 2.34
N ALA A 405 -20.83 -32.35 2.22
CA ALA A 405 -20.07 -31.63 3.24
C ALA A 405 -20.55 -30.16 3.29
N PRO A 406 -20.94 -29.62 4.46
CA PRO A 406 -21.31 -28.22 4.56
C PRO A 406 -20.10 -27.35 4.22
N GLU A 407 -20.27 -26.48 3.22
CA GLU A 407 -19.28 -25.49 2.80
C GLU A 407 -18.85 -24.67 4.00
N ARG A 408 -17.54 -24.70 4.30
CA ARG A 408 -16.96 -23.81 5.32
C ARG A 408 -16.94 -22.39 4.75
N PRO A 409 -17.50 -21.39 5.45
CA PRO A 409 -17.40 -20.01 5.00
C PRO A 409 -15.93 -19.55 5.02
N PRO A 410 -15.49 -18.76 4.01
CA PRO A 410 -14.12 -18.26 3.94
C PRO A 410 -13.85 -17.31 5.11
N THR A 411 -12.73 -17.57 5.78
CA THR A 411 -12.29 -16.77 6.92
C THR A 411 -11.63 -15.48 6.44
N PHE A 412 -12.26 -14.36 6.77
CA PHE A 412 -11.74 -12.99 6.90
C PHE A 412 -11.12 -12.27 5.67
N ALA A 413 -11.75 -11.12 5.39
CA ALA A 413 -11.29 -9.95 4.62
C ALA A 413 -11.51 -9.93 3.09
N SER A 414 -12.77 -9.97 2.64
CA SER A 414 -13.26 -9.10 1.55
C SER A 414 -14.80 -9.06 1.52
N SER A 415 -15.35 -7.85 1.46
CA SER A 415 -16.74 -7.45 1.13
C SER A 415 -17.88 -8.14 1.89
N ASP A 416 -18.54 -7.36 2.75
CA ASP A 416 -19.89 -7.63 3.26
C ASP A 416 -20.89 -7.71 2.09
N THR A 417 -21.13 -8.92 1.59
CA THR A 417 -22.33 -9.23 0.81
C THR A 417 -23.38 -9.79 1.77
N HIS A 418 -24.40 -8.99 2.06
CA HIS A 418 -25.52 -9.38 2.89
C HIS A 418 -26.27 -10.57 2.28
N HIS A 419 -26.45 -11.63 3.07
CA HIS A 419 -27.47 -12.66 2.86
C HIS A 419 -28.84 -11.99 2.99
N LEU A 420 -29.58 -11.88 1.89
CA LEU A 420 -30.96 -11.41 1.87
C LEU A 420 -31.89 -12.62 2.01
N ASP A 421 -32.78 -12.60 2.99
CA ASP A 421 -33.85 -13.57 3.18
C ASP A 421 -34.76 -13.60 1.93
N GLU A 422 -34.96 -14.78 1.34
CA GLU A 422 -35.52 -14.98 -0.01
C GLU A 422 -37.07 -14.93 -0.13
N GLU A 423 -37.82 -14.65 0.93
CA GLU A 423 -39.29 -14.84 0.93
C GLU A 423 -40.17 -13.60 0.58
N LYS A 424 -39.63 -12.56 -0.08
CA LYS A 424 -40.43 -11.43 -0.62
C LYS A 424 -40.09 -11.08 -2.08
N THR A 425 -40.41 -11.97 -3.01
CA THR A 425 -39.80 -11.97 -4.36
C THR A 425 -40.64 -11.38 -5.50
N VAL A 426 -41.89 -10.94 -5.30
CA VAL A 426 -42.75 -10.52 -6.44
C VAL A 426 -43.00 -9.01 -6.54
N GLU A 427 -43.02 -8.26 -5.44
CA GLU A 427 -43.15 -6.78 -5.50
C GLU A 427 -41.84 -6.06 -5.83
N SER A 428 -40.68 -6.73 -5.78
CA SER A 428 -39.36 -6.10 -5.93
C SER A 428 -38.93 -5.81 -7.37
N LEU A 429 -39.48 -6.51 -8.38
CA LEU A 429 -39.03 -6.32 -9.77
C LEU A 429 -39.49 -4.98 -10.36
N SER A 430 -40.71 -4.53 -10.03
CA SER A 430 -41.22 -3.25 -10.51
C SER A 430 -40.50 -2.05 -9.86
N SER A 431 -40.05 -2.19 -8.61
CA SER A 431 -39.28 -1.16 -7.93
C SER A 431 -37.84 -1.09 -8.43
N ALA A 432 -37.22 -2.23 -8.77
CA ALA A 432 -35.89 -2.27 -9.38
C ALA A 432 -35.83 -1.59 -10.76
N ALA A 433 -36.85 -1.79 -11.61
CA ALA A 433 -36.94 -1.12 -12.91
C ALA A 433 -37.05 0.41 -12.77
N LYS A 434 -37.92 0.88 -11.87
CA LYS A 434 -38.06 2.31 -11.57
C LYS A 434 -36.76 2.92 -11.02
N HIS A 435 -36.06 2.20 -10.15
CA HIS A 435 -34.77 2.63 -9.62
C HIS A 435 -33.71 2.74 -10.72
N THR A 436 -33.67 1.77 -11.64
CA THR A 436 -32.72 1.77 -12.76
C THR A 436 -32.98 2.94 -13.71
N GLN A 437 -34.25 3.23 -14.01
CA GLN A 437 -34.62 4.40 -14.82
C GLN A 437 -34.25 5.72 -14.12
N ALA A 438 -34.60 5.86 -12.84
CA ALA A 438 -34.26 7.06 -12.06
C ALA A 438 -32.74 7.28 -11.96
N LEU A 439 -31.96 6.21 -11.83
CA LEU A 439 -30.50 6.28 -11.90
C LEU A 439 -30.03 6.73 -13.28
N SER A 440 -30.58 6.20 -14.37
CA SER A 440 -30.19 6.61 -15.73
C SER A 440 -30.42 8.11 -15.96
N GLU A 441 -31.59 8.63 -15.55
CA GLU A 441 -31.91 10.06 -15.65
C GLU A 441 -30.98 10.92 -14.79
N LEU A 442 -30.65 10.48 -13.57
CA LEU A 442 -29.68 11.14 -12.69
C LEU A 442 -28.29 11.20 -13.35
N ARG A 443 -27.85 10.09 -13.96
CA ARG A 443 -26.57 9.98 -14.64
C ARG A 443 -26.45 10.91 -15.83
N GLU A 444 -27.48 10.98 -16.66
CA GLU A 444 -27.51 11.92 -17.79
C GLU A 444 -27.34 13.36 -17.31
N LYS A 445 -28.10 13.75 -16.29
CA LYS A 445 -28.06 15.10 -15.74
C LYS A 445 -26.71 15.46 -15.16
N TYR A 446 -26.10 14.59 -14.35
CA TYR A 446 -24.80 14.92 -13.78
C TYR A 446 -23.68 14.87 -14.81
N PHE A 447 -23.74 13.98 -15.83
CA PHE A 447 -22.71 13.97 -16.88
C PHE A 447 -22.78 15.21 -17.77
N GLU A 448 -23.96 15.81 -17.95
CA GLU A 448 -24.08 17.11 -18.57
C GLU A 448 -23.43 18.20 -17.72
N PHE A 449 -23.64 18.17 -16.41
CA PHE A 449 -23.01 19.10 -15.47
C PHE A 449 -21.47 18.95 -15.44
N ILE A 450 -20.96 17.71 -15.46
CA ILE A 450 -19.53 17.40 -15.41
C ILE A 450 -18.75 18.00 -16.60
N LYS A 451 -19.41 18.26 -17.74
CA LYS A 451 -18.78 18.93 -18.89
C LYS A 451 -18.28 20.33 -18.51
N ASN A 452 -19.01 21.02 -17.64
CA ASN A 452 -18.67 22.38 -17.20
C ASN A 452 -17.73 22.35 -16.00
N GLU A 453 -17.93 21.41 -15.06
CA GLU A 453 -17.15 21.31 -13.84
C GLU A 453 -16.81 19.86 -13.52
N PRO A 454 -15.53 19.46 -13.47
CA PRO A 454 -15.17 18.08 -13.21
C PRO A 454 -15.55 17.69 -11.78
N PHE A 455 -16.11 16.49 -11.66
CA PHE A 455 -16.48 15.90 -10.38
C PHE A 455 -15.24 15.43 -9.61
N TRP A 456 -14.36 14.68 -10.27
CA TRP A 456 -13.06 14.29 -9.71
C TRP A 456 -12.03 15.33 -10.05
N ARG A 457 -11.44 15.93 -9.02
CA ARG A 457 -10.35 16.90 -9.16
C ARG A 457 -9.06 16.31 -8.61
N PRO A 458 -7.92 16.44 -9.29
CA PRO A 458 -6.64 16.06 -8.72
C PRO A 458 -6.32 16.99 -7.55
N LEU A 459 -5.84 16.44 -6.43
CA LEU A 459 -5.38 17.19 -5.26
C LEU A 459 -3.84 17.26 -5.25
N ILE A 460 -3.20 16.10 -5.38
CA ILE A 460 -1.74 15.95 -5.51
C ILE A 460 -1.46 14.86 -6.55
N ALA A 461 -0.45 15.09 -7.40
CA ALA A 461 0.10 14.11 -8.32
C ALA A 461 1.63 14.01 -8.13
N LEU A 462 2.15 12.79 -8.03
CA LEU A 462 3.58 12.48 -7.94
C LEU A 462 4.00 11.71 -9.19
N THR A 463 4.79 12.32 -10.05
CA THR A 463 5.34 11.69 -11.25
C THR A 463 6.74 11.20 -10.97
N VAL A 464 7.00 9.93 -11.26
CA VAL A 464 8.28 9.26 -11.01
C VAL A 464 8.73 8.51 -12.26
N SER A 465 10.02 8.22 -12.34
CA SER A 465 10.66 7.61 -13.52
C SER A 465 10.19 6.18 -13.83
N THR A 466 9.67 5.43 -12.86
CA THR A 466 9.31 4.01 -13.07
C THR A 466 8.01 3.58 -12.36
N ARG A 467 7.34 2.59 -12.94
CA ARG A 467 6.12 1.94 -12.45
C ARG A 467 6.29 1.28 -11.08
N PRO A 468 7.38 0.54 -10.76
CA PRO A 468 7.58 -0.03 -9.43
C PRO A 468 7.64 1.02 -8.32
N ILE A 469 8.29 2.16 -8.58
CA ILE A 469 8.33 3.31 -7.66
C ILE A 469 6.92 3.88 -7.49
N ALA A 470 6.20 4.14 -8.58
CA ALA A 470 4.83 4.67 -8.54
C ALA A 470 3.88 3.74 -7.79
N LYS A 471 3.92 2.43 -8.06
CA LYS A 471 3.10 1.44 -7.34
C LYS A 471 3.43 1.36 -5.86
N THR A 472 4.70 1.55 -5.49
CA THR A 472 5.11 1.58 -4.08
C THR A 472 4.52 2.81 -3.38
N LEU A 473 4.65 4.00 -3.98
CA LEU A 473 4.07 5.23 -3.46
C LEU A 473 2.54 5.13 -3.32
N ALA A 474 1.86 4.65 -4.37
CA ALA A 474 0.39 4.49 -4.35
C ALA A 474 -0.09 3.48 -3.31
N ARG A 475 0.68 2.40 -3.06
CA ARG A 475 0.38 1.43 -2.01
C ARG A 475 0.52 2.08 -0.63
N LEU A 476 1.65 2.75 -0.39
CA LEU A 476 1.99 3.32 0.91
C LEU A 476 1.16 4.56 1.27
N SER A 477 0.56 5.23 0.28
CA SER A 477 -0.28 6.42 0.49
C SER A 477 -1.75 6.10 0.80
N ARG A 478 -2.17 4.83 0.72
CA ARG A 478 -3.54 4.41 1.07
C ARG A 478 -3.82 4.41 2.58
N GLY A 479 -2.78 4.45 3.40
CA GLY A 479 -2.87 4.54 4.86
C GLY A 479 -1.64 5.23 5.45
N LEU A 480 -1.59 5.28 6.77
CA LEU A 480 -0.45 5.79 7.52
C LEU A 480 0.74 4.82 7.44
N SER A 481 1.87 5.18 8.05
CA SER A 481 3.14 4.43 7.99
C SER A 481 3.04 2.96 8.43
N GLN A 482 2.08 2.62 9.27
CA GLN A 482 1.82 1.25 9.74
C GLN A 482 0.71 0.52 8.97
N GLY A 483 0.22 1.10 7.88
CA GLY A 483 -0.95 0.60 7.14
C GLY A 483 -2.29 0.91 7.81
N GLU A 484 -2.29 1.72 8.86
CA GLU A 484 -3.51 2.16 9.53
C GLU A 484 -4.37 3.01 8.56
N PRO A 485 -5.68 2.71 8.41
CA PRO A 485 -6.59 3.53 7.63
C PRO A 485 -6.70 4.96 8.16
N PHE A 486 -6.79 5.97 7.28
CA PHE A 486 -6.86 7.37 7.71
C PHE A 486 -8.04 7.68 8.65
N HIS A 487 -9.18 7.01 8.46
CA HIS A 487 -10.34 7.23 9.31
C HIS A 487 -10.17 6.66 10.72
N SER A 488 -9.34 5.62 10.91
CA SER A 488 -9.13 5.05 12.25
C SER A 488 -8.25 5.95 13.12
N ALA A 489 -7.32 6.68 12.49
CA ALA A 489 -6.44 7.63 13.16
C ALA A 489 -7.17 8.88 13.70
N VAL A 490 -8.36 9.19 13.17
CA VAL A 490 -9.21 10.27 13.69
C VAL A 490 -9.97 9.78 14.91
N THR A 491 -9.97 10.53 16.01
CA THR A 491 -10.67 10.16 17.24
C THR A 491 -12.18 10.01 16.99
N PRO A 492 -12.89 9.10 17.70
CA PRO A 492 -14.33 8.91 17.49
C PRO A 492 -15.18 10.18 17.65
N ASP A 493 -14.78 11.10 18.53
CA ASP A 493 -15.50 12.37 18.73
C ASP A 493 -15.27 13.33 17.56
N ASP A 494 -14.06 13.37 17.02
CA ASP A 494 -13.76 14.14 15.81
C ASP A 494 -14.43 13.56 14.57
N ARG A 495 -14.68 12.24 14.52
CA ARG A 495 -15.46 11.63 13.44
C ARG A 495 -16.92 12.08 13.44
N LYS A 496 -17.48 12.47 14.59
CA LYS A 496 -18.83 13.01 14.70
C LYS A 496 -18.91 14.45 14.20
N ALA A 497 -17.81 15.20 14.26
CA ALA A 497 -17.72 16.58 13.82
C ALA A 497 -17.75 16.68 12.28
N ARG A 498 -18.95 16.79 11.70
CA ARG A 498 -19.16 16.75 10.24
C ARG A 498 -18.30 17.75 9.48
N ILE A 499 -18.17 18.96 9.99
CA ILE A 499 -17.49 20.07 9.30
C ILE A 499 -15.97 19.86 9.23
N SER A 500 -15.36 19.37 10.32
CA SER A 500 -13.90 19.25 10.40
C SER A 500 -13.37 17.89 9.93
N PHE A 501 -14.20 16.84 9.97
CA PHE A 501 -13.79 15.48 9.62
C PHE A 501 -13.20 15.38 8.20
N ALA A 502 -13.90 15.92 7.20
CA ALA A 502 -13.45 15.90 5.81
C ALA A 502 -12.10 16.61 5.63
N SER A 503 -11.94 17.79 6.22
CA SER A 503 -10.70 18.57 6.16
C SER A 503 -9.54 17.81 6.83
N ARG A 504 -9.76 17.18 7.98
CA ARG A 504 -8.73 16.40 8.68
C ARG A 504 -8.29 15.18 7.87
N ILE A 505 -9.23 14.44 7.28
CA ILE A 505 -8.89 13.30 6.42
C ILE A 505 -8.08 13.75 5.19
N ARG A 506 -8.47 14.86 4.57
CA ARG A 506 -7.71 15.47 3.48
C ARG A 506 -6.29 15.82 3.92
N SER A 507 -6.13 16.53 5.04
CA SER A 507 -4.81 16.91 5.58
C SER A 507 -3.93 15.70 5.92
N LEU A 508 -4.49 14.63 6.49
CA LEU A 508 -3.75 13.39 6.75
C LEU A 508 -3.24 12.75 5.44
N ARG A 509 -4.06 12.72 4.38
CA ARG A 509 -3.68 12.18 3.08
C ARG A 509 -2.63 13.02 2.37
N VAL A 510 -2.80 14.35 2.37
CA VAL A 510 -1.84 15.32 1.82
C VAL A 510 -0.50 15.20 2.53
N THR A 511 -0.51 15.22 3.86
CA THR A 511 0.70 15.05 4.67
C THR A 511 1.39 13.73 4.37
N ARG A 512 0.62 12.63 4.28
CA ARG A 512 1.18 11.31 3.95
C ARG A 512 1.83 11.26 2.57
N MET A 513 1.19 11.82 1.55
CA MET A 513 1.75 11.91 0.18
C MET A 513 3.02 12.76 0.17
N ARG A 514 3.04 13.89 0.88
CA ARG A 514 4.22 14.75 1.03
C ARG A 514 5.38 14.01 1.70
N THR A 515 5.15 13.40 2.87
CA THR A 515 6.19 12.64 3.58
C THR A 515 6.75 11.51 2.72
N LEU A 516 5.89 10.76 2.01
CA LEU A 516 6.34 9.68 1.13
C LEU A 516 7.18 10.18 -0.06
N ALA A 517 6.84 11.34 -0.62
CA ALA A 517 7.62 11.93 -1.71
C ALA A 517 9.03 12.33 -1.22
N ILE A 518 9.13 12.94 -0.03
CA ILE A 518 10.42 13.31 0.58
C ILE A 518 11.23 12.07 0.95
N GLU A 519 10.63 11.08 1.64
CA GLU A 519 11.31 9.82 1.98
C GLU A 519 11.80 9.07 0.73
N MET A 520 11.02 9.07 -0.35
CA MET A 520 11.43 8.49 -1.63
C MET A 520 12.57 9.28 -2.27
N ALA A 521 12.51 10.62 -2.27
CA ALA A 521 13.57 11.47 -2.80
C ALA A 521 14.89 11.26 -2.03
N GLN A 522 14.84 11.20 -0.70
CA GLN A 522 15.99 10.85 0.14
C GLN A 522 16.56 9.48 -0.24
N LEU A 523 15.69 8.46 -0.33
CA LEU A 523 16.11 7.11 -0.69
C LEU A 523 16.79 7.09 -2.08
N LEU A 524 16.22 7.77 -3.08
CA LEU A 524 16.80 7.88 -4.42
C LEU A 524 18.09 8.72 -4.46
N ALA A 525 18.26 9.68 -3.54
CA ALA A 525 19.50 10.43 -3.36
C ALA A 525 20.61 9.60 -2.68
N GLY A 526 20.30 8.38 -2.21
CA GLY A 526 21.28 7.47 -1.59
C GLY A 526 21.13 7.32 -0.09
N ALA A 527 20.10 7.91 0.54
CA ALA A 527 19.82 7.68 1.95
C ALA A 527 19.73 6.18 2.25
N ARG A 528 20.35 5.75 3.36
CA ARG A 528 20.40 4.33 3.77
C ARG A 528 21.05 3.41 2.73
N GLY A 529 21.96 3.94 1.90
CA GLY A 529 22.59 3.21 0.80
C GLY A 529 21.73 3.16 -0.47
N GLY A 530 20.57 3.82 -0.47
CA GLY A 530 19.60 3.88 -1.56
C GLY A 530 18.78 2.61 -1.76
N PRO A 531 17.87 2.59 -2.75
CA PRO A 531 17.03 1.42 -3.00
C PRO A 531 17.86 0.29 -3.62
N ILE A 532 17.83 -0.89 -2.99
CA ILE A 532 18.45 -2.11 -3.51
C ILE A 532 17.45 -2.83 -4.42
N GLY A 533 17.92 -3.35 -5.54
CA GLY A 533 17.13 -4.06 -6.55
C GLY A 533 16.36 -3.16 -7.51
N VAL A 534 16.31 -1.83 -7.30
CA VAL A 534 15.59 -0.93 -8.20
C VAL A 534 16.25 -0.88 -9.57
N ARG A 535 15.43 -0.82 -10.61
CA ARG A 535 15.86 -0.66 -12.00
C ARG A 535 15.29 0.63 -12.58
N PHE A 536 15.97 1.16 -13.60
CA PHE A 536 15.53 2.33 -14.36
C PHE A 536 15.50 2.07 -15.88
N ASP A 537 15.86 0.86 -16.28
CA ASP A 537 15.84 0.37 -17.65
C ASP A 537 15.62 -1.15 -17.60
N GLU A 538 15.17 -1.71 -18.72
CA GLU A 538 14.83 -3.14 -18.83
C GLU A 538 16.05 -4.04 -18.66
N HIS A 539 17.23 -3.59 -19.12
CA HIS A 539 18.44 -4.39 -19.18
C HIS A 539 19.29 -4.33 -17.89
N SER A 540 19.03 -3.38 -17.00
CA SER A 540 19.69 -3.30 -15.70
C SER A 540 19.29 -4.49 -14.86
N ARG A 541 20.27 -5.12 -14.19
CA ARG A 541 20.00 -6.21 -13.26
C ARG A 541 19.35 -5.68 -11.98
N GLY A 542 19.45 -4.39 -11.73
CA GLY A 542 18.96 -3.71 -10.54
C GLY A 542 20.09 -3.35 -9.60
N ARG A 543 19.92 -2.22 -8.92
CA ARG A 543 20.96 -1.63 -8.09
C ARG A 543 21.40 -2.55 -6.96
N GLY A 544 22.69 -2.85 -6.87
CA GLY A 544 23.30 -3.73 -5.87
C GLY A 544 23.25 -5.22 -6.18
N ILE A 545 22.61 -5.64 -7.27
CA ILE A 545 22.77 -7.01 -7.79
C ILE A 545 24.14 -7.08 -8.46
N ASP A 546 24.99 -8.03 -8.05
CA ASP A 546 26.39 -8.15 -8.51
C ASP A 546 27.24 -6.87 -8.31
N GLY A 547 26.86 -6.00 -7.37
CA GLY A 547 27.53 -4.72 -7.12
C GLY A 547 27.17 -3.59 -8.08
N GLU A 548 26.24 -3.79 -9.03
CA GLU A 548 25.86 -2.79 -10.03
C GLU A 548 25.32 -1.50 -9.38
N GLY A 549 25.96 -0.35 -9.63
CA GLY A 549 25.44 0.98 -9.28
C GLY A 549 25.35 1.30 -7.78
N LEU A 550 26.05 0.55 -6.91
CA LEU A 550 26.22 0.92 -5.50
C LEU A 550 27.33 1.95 -5.30
N ASP A 551 28.31 1.96 -6.20
CA ASP A 551 29.46 2.86 -6.23
C ASP A 551 29.10 4.28 -6.65
N GLN A 552 28.02 4.44 -7.43
CA GLN A 552 27.60 5.71 -7.99
C GLN A 552 26.22 6.14 -7.48
N PRO A 553 26.01 7.45 -7.21
CA PRO A 553 24.68 7.96 -6.91
C PRO A 553 23.77 7.80 -8.13
N ILE A 554 22.48 7.59 -7.90
CA ILE A 554 21.48 7.55 -8.97
C ILE A 554 21.49 8.91 -9.67
N SER A 555 21.67 8.90 -11.01
CA SER A 555 21.68 10.11 -11.82
C SER A 555 20.41 10.94 -11.60
N TRP A 556 20.54 12.27 -11.56
CA TRP A 556 19.43 13.19 -11.27
C TRP A 556 18.14 12.89 -12.08
N GLU A 557 18.29 12.62 -13.38
CA GLU A 557 17.18 12.34 -14.30
C GLU A 557 16.35 11.12 -13.88
N LYS A 558 17.01 10.11 -13.28
CA LYS A 558 16.38 8.89 -12.79
C LYS A 558 15.75 9.06 -11.40
N ARG A 559 16.24 9.99 -10.57
CA ARG A 559 15.80 10.21 -9.19
C ARG A 559 14.82 11.36 -8.98
N VAL A 560 14.72 12.31 -9.91
CA VAL A 560 13.83 13.46 -9.76
C VAL A 560 12.37 13.01 -9.60
N ILE A 561 11.58 13.75 -8.84
CA ILE A 561 10.14 13.50 -8.67
C ILE A 561 9.36 14.74 -9.09
N GLY A 562 8.42 14.59 -10.01
CA GLY A 562 7.45 15.63 -10.34
C GLY A 562 6.36 15.71 -9.27
N VAL A 563 6.06 16.89 -8.77
CA VAL A 563 5.03 17.14 -7.76
C VAL A 563 4.03 18.16 -8.32
N GLY A 564 2.89 17.66 -8.79
CA GLY A 564 1.76 18.48 -9.21
C GLY A 564 0.81 18.74 -8.02
N ILE A 565 0.37 19.98 -7.83
CA ILE A 565 -0.58 20.37 -6.78
C ILE A 565 -1.81 21.05 -7.41
N GLY A 566 -3.00 20.71 -6.93
CA GLY A 566 -4.25 21.31 -7.42
C GLY A 566 -4.37 22.76 -7.02
N LYS A 567 -4.43 23.67 -8.00
CA LYS A 567 -4.57 25.12 -7.76
C LYS A 567 -5.86 25.48 -7.01
N TRP A 568 -6.89 24.65 -7.14
CA TRP A 568 -8.16 24.83 -6.42
C TRP A 568 -8.05 24.55 -4.92
N TYR A 569 -7.00 23.88 -4.47
CA TYR A 569 -6.79 23.60 -3.06
C TYR A 569 -6.39 24.89 -2.32
N SER A 570 -7.10 25.23 -1.26
CA SER A 570 -6.92 26.49 -0.54
C SER A 570 -5.51 26.67 0.03
N LEU A 571 -4.79 25.58 0.33
CA LEU A 571 -3.43 25.60 0.85
C LEU A 571 -2.40 25.18 -0.23
N ALA A 572 -2.72 25.36 -1.51
CA ALA A 572 -1.84 24.96 -2.60
C ALA A 572 -0.48 25.66 -2.53
N ASP A 573 -0.46 26.97 -2.25
CA ASP A 573 0.77 27.77 -2.21
C ASP A 573 1.64 27.39 -1.00
N GLU A 574 1.04 27.27 0.19
CA GLU A 574 1.72 26.74 1.40
C GLU A 574 2.28 25.34 1.16
N LEU A 575 1.53 24.49 0.44
CA LEU A 575 1.99 23.14 0.13
C LEU A 575 3.19 23.18 -0.82
N VAL A 576 3.15 24.02 -1.87
CA VAL A 576 4.27 24.25 -2.80
C VAL A 576 5.51 24.69 -2.05
N GLU A 577 5.40 25.69 -1.17
CA GLU A 577 6.51 26.17 -0.35
C GLU A 577 7.03 25.08 0.58
N SER A 578 6.13 24.32 1.22
CA SER A 578 6.54 23.23 2.11
C SER A 578 7.33 22.14 1.39
N PHE A 579 6.99 21.81 0.14
CA PHE A 579 7.77 20.86 -0.65
C PHE A 579 9.15 21.42 -1.01
N LYS A 580 9.26 22.71 -1.35
CA LYS A 580 10.54 23.36 -1.64
C LYS A 580 11.47 23.32 -0.42
N VAL A 581 10.99 23.78 0.72
CA VAL A 581 11.76 23.86 1.97
C VAL A 581 12.21 22.47 2.43
N LEU A 582 11.31 21.48 2.42
CA LEU A 582 11.65 20.12 2.84
C LEU A 582 12.61 19.42 1.85
N ALA A 583 12.45 19.66 0.55
CA ALA A 583 13.36 19.09 -0.45
C ALA A 583 14.78 19.64 -0.31
N GLU A 584 14.91 20.96 -0.15
CA GLU A 584 16.21 21.61 0.05
C GLU A 584 16.89 21.12 1.33
N LYS A 585 16.19 21.21 2.46
CA LYS A 585 16.73 20.86 3.78
C LYS A 585 17.00 19.37 3.95
N GLU A 586 16.05 18.51 3.57
CA GLU A 586 16.13 17.09 3.90
C GLU A 586 16.77 16.22 2.81
N VAL A 587 16.89 16.72 1.57
CA VAL A 587 17.45 15.95 0.44
C VAL A 587 18.73 16.60 -0.05
N THR A 588 18.67 17.86 -0.50
CA THR A 588 19.82 18.53 -1.13
C THR A 588 20.95 18.74 -0.12
N GLU A 589 20.68 19.38 1.03
CA GLU A 589 21.70 19.65 2.05
C GLU A 589 22.29 18.35 2.64
N ALA A 590 21.45 17.34 2.85
CA ALA A 590 21.84 16.10 3.52
C ALA A 590 22.64 15.14 2.62
N TYR A 591 22.35 15.07 1.33
CA TYR A 591 22.88 14.02 0.44
C TYR A 591 23.61 14.54 -0.81
N GLU A 592 23.50 15.82 -1.16
CA GLU A 592 24.09 16.39 -2.38
C GLU A 592 25.24 17.37 -2.12
N SER A 593 25.81 17.41 -0.91
CA SER A 593 26.85 18.34 -0.46
C SER A 593 28.21 18.26 -1.18
N GLY A 594 28.30 17.56 -2.31
CA GLY A 594 29.44 17.65 -3.22
C GLY A 594 29.42 18.98 -3.99
N ASN A 595 30.59 19.61 -4.14
CA ASN A 595 30.86 20.95 -4.69
C ASN A 595 30.36 21.26 -6.14
N ASN A 596 29.42 20.49 -6.68
CA ASN A 596 28.80 20.75 -7.96
C ASN A 596 27.77 21.87 -7.80
N ALA A 597 28.20 23.11 -8.07
CA ALA A 597 27.41 24.35 -7.97
C ALA A 597 26.14 24.42 -8.87
N ALA A 598 25.73 23.33 -9.50
CA ALA A 598 24.53 23.21 -10.31
C ALA A 598 23.68 22.00 -9.88
N ALA A 599 23.61 21.73 -8.57
CA ALA A 599 22.75 20.70 -8.01
C ALA A 599 21.29 21.00 -8.39
N LYS A 600 20.75 20.23 -9.34
CA LYS A 600 19.37 20.35 -9.79
C LYS A 600 18.46 19.87 -8.65
N ALA A 601 17.38 20.60 -8.40
CA ALA A 601 16.44 20.28 -7.32
C ALA A 601 15.90 18.83 -7.44
N PRO A 602 15.78 18.09 -6.33
CA PRO A 602 15.29 16.71 -6.36
C PRO A 602 13.79 16.60 -6.67
N LEU A 603 13.04 17.69 -6.48
CA LEU A 603 11.62 17.79 -6.81
C LEU A 603 11.38 18.86 -7.87
N ILE A 604 10.56 18.54 -8.87
CA ILE A 604 10.02 19.50 -9.85
C ILE A 604 8.57 19.80 -9.45
N ILE A 605 8.32 20.99 -8.90
CA ILE A 605 7.01 21.34 -8.33
C ILE A 605 6.24 22.23 -9.31
N TYR A 606 4.99 21.88 -9.59
CA TYR A 606 4.10 22.62 -10.48
C TYR A 606 2.65 22.54 -9.97
N GLN A 607 1.78 23.40 -10.51
CA GLN A 607 0.35 23.40 -10.20
C GLN A 607 -0.47 22.91 -11.39
N PHE A 608 -1.66 22.36 -11.14
CA PHE A 608 -2.62 22.00 -12.18
C PHE A 608 -4.03 22.54 -11.89
N ASP A 609 -4.82 22.67 -12.94
CA ASP A 609 -6.23 23.07 -12.87
C ASP A 609 -7.14 21.92 -12.42
N ASP A 610 -8.45 22.18 -12.40
CA ASP A 610 -9.46 21.18 -12.01
C ASP A 610 -9.51 19.96 -12.94
N TYR A 611 -9.00 20.08 -14.17
CA TYR A 611 -8.94 19.01 -15.17
C TYR A 611 -7.58 18.29 -15.17
N GLY A 612 -6.64 18.71 -14.32
CA GLY A 612 -5.29 18.18 -14.23
C GLY A 612 -4.34 18.67 -15.31
N ARG A 613 -4.66 19.76 -16.00
CA ARG A 613 -3.75 20.43 -16.91
C ARG A 613 -2.78 21.30 -16.11
N PRO A 614 -1.48 21.28 -16.41
CA PRO A 614 -0.53 22.15 -15.74
C PRO A 614 -0.91 23.63 -15.96
N VAL A 615 -0.82 24.43 -14.89
CA VAL A 615 -1.09 25.87 -14.91
C VAL A 615 0.25 26.61 -14.85
N GLY A 616 0.49 27.50 -15.81
CA GLY A 616 1.75 28.26 -15.91
C GLY A 616 2.75 27.59 -16.85
N GLU A 617 4.04 27.79 -16.58
CA GLU A 617 5.11 27.14 -17.34
C GLU A 617 5.11 25.64 -17.01
N VAL A 618 4.88 24.81 -18.03
CA VAL A 618 4.95 23.35 -17.89
C VAL A 618 6.40 22.99 -17.68
N PRO A 619 6.79 22.41 -16.53
CA PRO A 619 8.17 22.05 -16.34
C PRO A 619 8.56 20.96 -17.33
N GLU A 620 9.73 21.12 -17.93
CA GLU A 620 10.32 20.09 -18.77
C GLU A 620 10.85 18.97 -17.86
N PHE A 621 10.24 17.80 -17.96
CA PHE A 621 10.71 16.62 -17.25
C PHE A 621 11.89 16.02 -18.01
N PRO A 622 12.92 15.49 -17.31
CA PRO A 622 14.08 14.90 -17.97
C PRO A 622 13.78 13.54 -18.62
N TRP A 623 12.58 13.00 -18.40
CA TRP A 623 12.20 11.74 -18.98
C TRP A 623 11.71 11.97 -20.40
N LEU A 624 12.30 11.25 -21.35
CA LEU A 624 11.78 11.19 -22.71
C LEU A 624 10.34 10.69 -22.63
N ALA A 625 9.40 11.53 -23.08
CA ALA A 625 8.05 11.06 -23.35
C ALA A 625 8.17 9.95 -24.40
N MET A 626 7.87 8.71 -24.01
CA MET A 626 7.66 7.62 -24.97
C MET A 626 6.38 7.94 -25.71
N ASP A 627 6.51 8.77 -26.75
CA ASP A 627 5.38 9.43 -27.42
C ASP A 627 4.40 8.46 -28.06
N LYS A 628 4.74 7.17 -28.16
CA LYS A 628 3.87 6.15 -28.73
C LYS A 628 4.03 4.83 -28.00
N MET A 629 2.91 4.28 -27.54
CA MET A 629 2.81 2.86 -27.18
C MET A 629 3.45 2.03 -28.29
N ASN A 630 4.45 1.21 -27.96
CA ASN A 630 5.20 0.39 -28.91
C ASN A 630 4.23 -0.36 -29.84
N ASP A 631 4.52 -0.37 -31.14
CA ASP A 631 3.70 -1.05 -32.14
C ASP A 631 3.53 -2.54 -31.81
N GLU A 632 4.52 -3.17 -31.15
CA GLU A 632 4.41 -4.54 -30.65
C GLU A 632 3.31 -4.71 -29.59
N VAL A 633 3.10 -3.73 -28.72
CA VAL A 633 2.00 -3.78 -27.75
C VAL A 633 0.68 -3.48 -28.42
N ARG A 634 0.63 -2.53 -29.35
CA ARG A 634 -0.58 -2.30 -30.15
C ARG A 634 -1.01 -3.59 -30.85
N MET A 635 -0.05 -4.29 -31.45
CA MET A 635 -0.24 -5.60 -32.06
C MET A 635 -0.70 -6.62 -31.01
N GLY A 636 -0.06 -6.71 -29.85
CA GLY A 636 -0.44 -7.60 -28.76
C GLY A 636 -1.86 -7.36 -28.20
N ILE A 637 -2.28 -6.11 -28.05
CA ILE A 637 -3.63 -5.73 -27.60
C ILE A 637 -4.67 -6.09 -28.66
N GLN A 638 -4.37 -5.82 -29.93
CA GLN A 638 -5.25 -6.22 -31.03
C GLN A 638 -5.35 -7.74 -31.14
N ALA A 639 -4.23 -8.45 -31.02
CA ALA A 639 -4.13 -9.91 -30.97
C ALA A 639 -4.99 -10.49 -29.85
N LEU A 640 -4.81 -9.99 -28.62
CA LEU A 640 -5.58 -10.43 -27.46
C LEU A 640 -7.08 -10.15 -27.63
N GLY A 641 -7.43 -9.00 -28.23
CA GLY A 641 -8.80 -8.66 -28.57
C GLY A 641 -9.44 -9.64 -29.55
N MET A 642 -8.71 -10.08 -30.57
CA MET A 642 -9.17 -11.11 -31.53
C MET A 642 -9.31 -12.48 -30.86
N VAL A 643 -8.29 -12.90 -30.09
CA VAL A 643 -8.31 -14.15 -29.35
C VAL A 643 -9.48 -14.22 -28.38
N ASN A 644 -9.72 -13.17 -27.60
CA ASN A 644 -10.85 -13.13 -26.66
C ASN A 644 -12.21 -13.22 -27.37
N LYS A 645 -12.36 -12.60 -28.56
CA LYS A 645 -13.56 -12.74 -29.38
C LYS A 645 -13.76 -14.19 -29.85
N MET A 646 -12.70 -14.83 -30.37
CA MET A 646 -12.75 -16.22 -30.80
C MET A 646 -13.02 -17.19 -29.64
N GLU A 647 -12.39 -16.98 -28.48
CA GLU A 647 -12.63 -17.77 -27.26
C GLU A 647 -14.07 -17.61 -26.75
N LYS A 648 -14.63 -16.39 -26.75
CA LYS A 648 -16.04 -16.14 -26.38
C LYS A 648 -17.02 -16.85 -27.31
N LEU A 649 -16.70 -16.93 -28.61
CA LEU A 649 -17.51 -17.68 -29.58
C LEU A 649 -17.40 -19.20 -29.38
N LEU A 650 -16.23 -19.70 -28.99
CA LEU A 650 -16.04 -21.12 -28.67
C LEU A 650 -16.77 -21.54 -27.39
N SER A 651 -16.80 -20.67 -26.38
CA SER A 651 -17.48 -20.95 -25.11
C SER A 651 -19.00 -20.81 -25.18
N ARG A 652 -19.53 -20.06 -26.16
CA ARG A 652 -20.97 -19.86 -26.31
C ARG A 652 -21.63 -21.15 -26.81
N GLU A 653 -22.67 -21.59 -26.10
CA GLU A 653 -23.55 -22.63 -26.61
C GLU A 653 -24.26 -22.11 -27.87
N PRO A 654 -24.29 -22.88 -28.97
CA PRO A 654 -24.98 -22.45 -30.16
C PRO A 654 -26.48 -22.33 -29.87
N PRO A 655 -27.17 -21.34 -30.46
CA PRO A 655 -28.63 -21.26 -30.39
C PRO A 655 -29.28 -22.57 -30.86
N SER A 656 -30.45 -22.91 -30.34
CA SER A 656 -31.16 -24.13 -30.73
C SER A 656 -31.32 -24.22 -32.26
N GLY A 657 -30.95 -25.38 -32.81
CA GLY A 657 -31.00 -25.64 -34.26
C GLY A 657 -29.88 -24.99 -35.08
N LYS A 658 -28.91 -24.31 -34.46
CA LYS A 658 -27.74 -23.73 -35.13
C LYS A 658 -26.45 -24.43 -34.75
N VAL A 659 -25.47 -24.36 -35.63
CA VAL A 659 -24.11 -24.86 -35.42
C VAL A 659 -23.10 -23.77 -35.75
N LEU A 660 -21.97 -23.78 -35.03
CA LEU A 660 -20.84 -22.91 -35.35
C LEU A 660 -20.29 -23.29 -36.72
N SER A 661 -20.09 -22.29 -37.57
CA SER A 661 -19.55 -22.42 -38.91
C SER A 661 -18.38 -21.46 -39.13
N VAL A 662 -17.33 -21.95 -39.76
CA VAL A 662 -16.14 -21.17 -40.14
C VAL A 662 -15.84 -21.42 -41.61
N ALA A 663 -15.84 -20.35 -42.41
CA ALA A 663 -15.58 -20.41 -43.85
C ALA A 663 -14.45 -19.47 -44.27
N ILE A 664 -13.71 -19.79 -45.33
CA ILE A 664 -12.70 -18.90 -45.93
C ILE A 664 -13.38 -18.03 -47.00
N GLU A 665 -13.21 -16.71 -46.95
CA GLU A 665 -13.92 -15.79 -47.87
C GLU A 665 -13.56 -15.95 -49.35
N HIS A 666 -12.32 -16.37 -49.66
CA HIS A 666 -11.82 -16.52 -51.03
C HIS A 666 -11.36 -17.95 -51.35
N ALA A 667 -12.11 -18.96 -50.92
CA ALA A 667 -11.77 -20.34 -51.22
C ALA A 667 -11.90 -20.65 -52.73
N ASN A 668 -10.78 -20.74 -53.44
CA ASN A 668 -10.75 -21.31 -54.78
C ASN A 668 -11.21 -22.77 -54.74
N SER A 669 -12.13 -23.09 -55.63
CA SER A 669 -13.07 -24.18 -55.47
C SER A 669 -12.36 -25.56 -55.53
N SER A 670 -12.48 -26.38 -54.47
CA SER A 670 -12.19 -27.84 -54.37
C SER A 670 -10.95 -28.24 -53.54
N SER A 671 -10.86 -27.79 -52.29
CA SER A 671 -9.85 -28.31 -51.36
C SER A 671 -10.43 -29.41 -50.45
N GLU A 672 -9.63 -30.45 -50.19
CA GLU A 672 -9.95 -31.50 -49.21
C GLU A 672 -10.12 -30.90 -47.80
N ASN A 673 -10.98 -31.49 -46.97
CA ASN A 673 -11.26 -31.01 -45.60
C ASN A 673 -10.00 -30.76 -44.75
N GLN A 674 -8.95 -31.58 -44.93
CA GLN A 674 -7.68 -31.39 -44.23
C GLN A 674 -6.94 -30.11 -44.67
N LYS A 675 -6.97 -29.81 -45.98
CA LYS A 675 -6.41 -28.57 -46.53
C LYS A 675 -7.19 -27.36 -46.03
N LEU A 676 -8.52 -27.50 -45.91
CA LEU A 676 -9.39 -26.46 -45.36
C LEU A 676 -9.12 -26.21 -43.87
N MET A 677 -8.94 -27.27 -43.06
CA MET A 677 -8.55 -27.15 -41.65
C MET A 677 -7.23 -26.39 -41.48
N ASN A 678 -6.22 -26.71 -42.30
CA ASN A 678 -4.92 -26.04 -42.24
C ASN A 678 -5.03 -24.57 -42.69
N ALA A 679 -5.80 -24.30 -43.75
CA ALA A 679 -6.02 -22.93 -44.24
C ALA A 679 -6.79 -22.06 -43.24
N ILE A 680 -7.77 -22.61 -42.52
CA ILE A 680 -8.46 -21.90 -41.43
C ILE A 680 -7.55 -21.69 -40.22
N SER A 681 -6.64 -22.63 -39.95
CA SER A 681 -5.69 -22.52 -38.83
C SER A 681 -4.65 -21.42 -39.04
N ASP A 682 -4.35 -21.08 -40.30
CA ASP A 682 -3.47 -19.98 -40.67
C ASP A 682 -4.18 -18.63 -40.56
N HIS A 683 -3.74 -17.80 -39.60
CA HIS A 683 -4.33 -16.51 -39.27
C HIS A 683 -4.17 -15.45 -40.37
N ASN A 684 -3.32 -15.69 -41.37
CA ASN A 684 -3.19 -14.80 -42.53
C ASN A 684 -4.41 -14.87 -43.48
N ASN A 685 -5.19 -15.96 -43.39
CA ASN A 685 -6.37 -16.16 -44.21
C ASN A 685 -7.60 -15.46 -43.65
N SER A 686 -8.42 -14.89 -44.55
CA SER A 686 -9.69 -14.28 -44.20
C SER A 686 -10.72 -15.34 -43.82
N VAL A 687 -11.29 -15.26 -42.62
CA VAL A 687 -12.31 -16.21 -42.16
C VAL A 687 -13.60 -15.52 -41.75
N LEU A 688 -14.72 -16.09 -42.17
CA LEU A 688 -16.07 -15.73 -41.77
C LEU A 688 -16.53 -16.68 -40.67
N ILE A 689 -16.77 -16.15 -39.47
CA ILE A 689 -17.28 -16.91 -38.32
C ILE A 689 -18.75 -16.55 -38.09
N ARG A 690 -19.64 -17.55 -38.09
CA ARG A 690 -21.09 -17.37 -37.92
C ARG A 690 -21.77 -18.61 -37.34
N PHE A 691 -22.98 -18.43 -36.83
CA PHE A 691 -23.88 -19.55 -36.51
C PHE A 691 -24.84 -19.77 -37.68
N VAL A 692 -24.93 -21.01 -38.17
CA VAL A 692 -25.75 -21.39 -39.33
C VAL A 692 -26.70 -22.49 -38.92
N ASP A 693 -27.88 -22.55 -39.53
CA ASP A 693 -28.86 -23.61 -39.27
C ASP A 693 -28.28 -24.98 -39.63
N ASP A 694 -28.44 -25.95 -38.73
CA ASP A 694 -27.87 -27.29 -38.82
C ASP A 694 -28.35 -28.05 -40.08
N SER A 695 -29.56 -27.74 -40.53
CA SER A 695 -30.19 -28.34 -41.72
C SER A 695 -29.66 -27.81 -43.06
N SER A 696 -28.96 -26.67 -43.08
CA SER A 696 -28.46 -26.10 -44.34
C SER A 696 -27.30 -26.93 -44.89
N LEU A 697 -27.12 -26.98 -46.22
CA LEU A 697 -25.95 -27.66 -46.79
C LEU A 697 -24.68 -26.79 -46.59
N PRO A 698 -23.53 -27.39 -46.22
CA PRO A 698 -22.28 -26.64 -46.06
C PRO A 698 -21.86 -25.98 -47.37
N ALA A 699 -21.57 -24.69 -47.31
CA ALA A 699 -20.99 -23.97 -48.44
C ALA A 699 -19.61 -24.54 -48.78
N LYS A 700 -19.18 -24.40 -50.04
CA LYS A 700 -17.85 -24.85 -50.47
C LYS A 700 -16.78 -24.05 -49.69
N GLY A 701 -15.91 -24.75 -48.97
CA GLY A 701 -14.91 -24.12 -48.10
C GLY A 701 -15.40 -23.75 -46.70
N GLU A 702 -16.50 -24.36 -46.24
CA GLU A 702 -17.08 -24.16 -44.90
C GLU A 702 -16.86 -25.39 -44.01
N LEU A 703 -16.37 -25.20 -42.78
CA LEU A 703 -16.34 -26.20 -41.72
C LEU A 703 -17.47 -25.94 -40.73
N ARG A 704 -18.06 -27.02 -40.18
CA ARG A 704 -19.17 -26.94 -39.23
C ARG A 704 -18.93 -27.71 -37.93
N ALA A 705 -19.71 -27.35 -36.91
CA ALA A 705 -19.81 -28.04 -35.64
C ALA A 705 -18.44 -28.34 -35.00
N GLY A 706 -18.16 -29.61 -34.69
CA GLY A 706 -16.90 -30.02 -34.05
C GLY A 706 -15.65 -29.71 -34.88
N CYS A 707 -15.75 -29.81 -36.21
CA CYS A 707 -14.63 -29.47 -37.10
C CYS A 707 -14.33 -27.97 -37.07
N ALA A 708 -15.36 -27.13 -37.10
CA ALA A 708 -15.22 -25.67 -36.98
C ALA A 708 -14.58 -25.27 -35.64
N ARG A 709 -15.04 -25.86 -34.53
CA ARG A 709 -14.46 -25.63 -33.20
C ARG A 709 -12.99 -26.04 -33.13
N SER A 710 -12.64 -27.20 -33.70
CA SER A 710 -11.27 -27.69 -33.75
C SER A 710 -10.36 -26.78 -34.60
N ALA A 711 -10.84 -26.33 -35.76
CA ALA A 711 -10.10 -25.40 -36.63
C ALA A 711 -9.88 -24.05 -35.95
N LEU A 712 -10.91 -23.50 -35.31
CA LEU A 712 -10.84 -22.23 -34.60
C LEU A 712 -9.91 -22.32 -33.39
N LYS A 713 -9.93 -23.44 -32.66
CA LYS A 713 -8.97 -23.70 -31.57
C LYS A 713 -7.53 -23.73 -32.08
N LYS A 714 -7.26 -24.44 -33.18
CA LYS A 714 -5.93 -24.45 -33.82
C LYS A 714 -5.50 -23.06 -34.28
N ARG A 715 -6.42 -22.26 -34.83
CA ARG A 715 -6.17 -20.86 -35.21
C ARG A 715 -5.79 -20.01 -34.00
N ILE A 716 -6.51 -20.13 -32.88
CA ILE A 716 -6.16 -19.46 -31.62
C ILE A 716 -4.77 -19.88 -31.13
N ASP A 717 -4.47 -21.19 -31.14
CA ASP A 717 -3.16 -21.70 -30.73
C ASP A 717 -2.03 -21.20 -31.65
N SER A 718 -2.28 -21.07 -32.96
CA SER A 718 -1.37 -20.44 -33.92
C SER A 718 -1.15 -18.96 -33.60
N PHE A 719 -2.22 -18.22 -33.30
CA PHE A 719 -2.17 -16.81 -32.91
C PHE A 719 -1.33 -16.58 -31.65
N TYR A 720 -1.51 -17.43 -30.63
CA TYR A 720 -0.68 -17.41 -29.43
C TYR A 720 0.77 -17.77 -29.70
N ARG A 721 1.05 -18.64 -30.67
CA ARG A 721 2.43 -19.03 -30.99
C ARG A 721 3.16 -17.89 -31.68
N GLU A 722 2.56 -17.27 -32.69
CA GLU A 722 3.19 -16.18 -33.44
C GLU A 722 3.31 -14.90 -32.63
N HIS A 723 2.30 -14.56 -31.84
CA HIS A 723 2.27 -13.31 -31.07
C HIS A 723 2.45 -13.55 -29.57
N SER A 724 3.14 -14.62 -29.17
CA SER A 724 3.32 -14.98 -27.75
C SER A 724 3.93 -13.84 -26.94
N ASP A 725 5.03 -13.27 -27.43
CA ASP A 725 5.77 -12.20 -26.77
C ASP A 725 4.96 -10.89 -26.77
N SER A 726 4.37 -10.50 -27.90
CA SER A 726 3.53 -9.30 -27.98
C SER A 726 2.28 -9.40 -27.10
N ILE A 727 1.64 -10.57 -27.00
CA ILE A 727 0.50 -10.80 -26.10
C ILE A 727 0.95 -10.76 -24.64
N ALA A 728 2.11 -11.35 -24.32
CA ALA A 728 2.68 -11.29 -22.97
C ALA A 728 2.94 -9.81 -22.59
N LEU A 729 3.57 -9.06 -23.49
CA LEU A 729 3.87 -7.64 -23.35
C LEU A 729 2.61 -6.76 -23.22
N ALA A 730 1.58 -7.04 -24.00
CA ALA A 730 0.28 -6.36 -23.89
C ALA A 730 -0.40 -6.64 -22.54
N LYS A 731 -0.30 -7.87 -22.04
CA LYS A 731 -0.81 -8.22 -20.71
C LYS A 731 0.00 -7.55 -19.60
N THR A 732 1.33 -7.45 -19.74
CA THR A 732 2.17 -6.70 -18.79
C THR A 732 2.05 -5.19 -18.94
N MET A 733 1.40 -4.67 -19.98
CA MET A 733 0.92 -3.29 -19.97
C MET A 733 -0.30 -3.16 -19.05
N HIS A 734 -1.29 -4.05 -19.16
CA HIS A 734 -2.48 -4.03 -18.29
C HIS A 734 -2.23 -4.60 -16.89
N VAL A 735 -1.12 -4.24 -16.23
CA VAL A 735 -0.86 -4.71 -14.87
C VAL A 735 -1.90 -4.14 -13.92
N SER A 736 -2.43 -5.01 -13.08
CA SER A 736 -3.28 -4.65 -11.95
C SER A 736 -2.77 -3.41 -11.21
N GLY A 737 -3.67 -2.44 -11.00
CA GLY A 737 -3.41 -1.22 -10.25
C GLY A 737 -2.82 -0.04 -11.03
N VAL A 738 -2.55 -0.17 -12.34
CA VAL A 738 -2.34 0.99 -13.22
C VAL A 738 -3.60 1.19 -14.07
N ILE A 739 -4.11 2.42 -14.04
CA ILE A 739 -5.27 2.84 -14.79
C ILE A 739 -4.79 3.38 -16.13
N TYR A 740 -5.35 2.81 -17.20
CA TYR A 740 -5.13 3.26 -18.56
C TYR A 740 -6.43 3.89 -19.05
N PRO A 741 -6.36 5.00 -19.82
CA PRO A 741 -7.54 5.57 -20.43
C PRO A 741 -8.14 4.54 -21.39
N HIS A 742 -9.46 4.57 -21.57
CA HIS A 742 -10.07 3.75 -22.59
C HIS A 742 -9.51 4.19 -23.94
N PHE A 743 -8.74 3.31 -24.59
CA PHE A 743 -8.24 3.59 -25.92
C PHE A 743 -9.45 3.57 -26.86
N GLU A 744 -9.92 4.75 -27.29
CA GLU A 744 -10.79 4.80 -28.45
C GLU A 744 -9.99 4.15 -29.58
N LYS A 745 -10.45 2.99 -30.04
CA LYS A 745 -9.82 2.31 -31.16
C LYS A 745 -9.85 3.29 -32.31
N ASP A 746 -8.70 3.86 -32.61
CA ASP A 746 -8.51 4.67 -33.80
C ASP A 746 -8.75 3.74 -34.99
N ARG A 747 -10.01 3.67 -35.43
CA ARG A 747 -10.51 2.67 -36.40
C ARG A 747 -9.75 2.75 -37.73
N THR A 748 -9.00 3.82 -37.92
CA THR A 748 -8.26 4.15 -39.12
C THR A 748 -6.93 3.39 -39.26
N LYS A 749 -6.31 2.94 -38.16
CA LYS A 749 -5.03 2.20 -38.18
C LYS A 749 -5.14 0.82 -37.53
N ALA A 750 -5.63 -0.14 -38.31
CA ALA A 750 -5.54 -1.56 -37.94
C ALA A 750 -4.08 -2.02 -38.14
N TYR A 751 -3.39 -2.39 -37.06
CA TYR A 751 -2.00 -2.87 -37.08
C TYR A 751 -1.96 -4.36 -37.45
N LEU A 752 -2.95 -5.10 -36.98
CA LEU A 752 -3.33 -6.40 -37.52
C LEU A 752 -4.43 -6.17 -38.54
N SER A 753 -4.16 -6.54 -39.79
CA SER A 753 -5.21 -6.68 -40.80
C SER A 753 -6.11 -7.83 -40.37
N SER A 754 -7.09 -7.56 -39.51
CA SER A 754 -8.08 -8.57 -39.15
C SER A 754 -8.97 -8.77 -40.36
N ARG A 755 -8.61 -9.71 -41.22
CA ARG A 755 -9.47 -10.23 -42.28
C ARG A 755 -10.52 -11.18 -41.68
N GLU A 756 -11.09 -10.83 -40.54
CA GLU A 756 -12.06 -11.67 -39.86
C GLU A 756 -13.38 -10.95 -39.85
N THR A 757 -14.34 -11.53 -40.56
CA THR A 757 -15.69 -10.99 -40.65
C THR A 757 -16.54 -11.77 -39.66
N TYR A 758 -17.07 -11.09 -38.66
CA TYR A 758 -17.97 -11.66 -37.67
C TYR A 758 -19.40 -11.33 -38.08
N LYS A 759 -20.20 -12.31 -38.50
CA LYS A 759 -21.64 -12.12 -38.78
C LYS A 759 -22.43 -12.70 -37.63
N LEU A 760 -22.56 -11.89 -36.58
CA LEU A 760 -23.49 -12.14 -35.48
C LEU A 760 -24.83 -11.54 -35.89
N GLY A 761 -25.93 -12.30 -35.74
CA GLY A 761 -27.26 -11.77 -36.06
C GLY A 761 -27.56 -10.54 -35.21
N ARG A 762 -28.32 -9.57 -35.74
CA ARG A 762 -28.63 -8.27 -35.11
C ARG A 762 -29.06 -8.36 -33.64
N ALA A 763 -29.79 -9.42 -33.25
CA ALA A 763 -30.22 -9.67 -31.87
C ALA A 763 -29.09 -10.08 -30.91
N SER A 764 -27.87 -10.31 -31.40
CA SER A 764 -26.71 -10.74 -30.61
C SER A 764 -25.57 -9.72 -30.63
N GLU A 765 -25.59 -8.71 -31.50
CA GLU A 765 -24.55 -7.66 -31.49
C GLU A 765 -24.65 -6.78 -30.23
N ASP A 766 -25.85 -6.54 -29.71
CA ASP A 766 -26.07 -5.84 -28.44
C ASP A 766 -25.42 -6.56 -27.24
N ASP A 767 -25.36 -7.90 -27.24
CA ASP A 767 -24.64 -8.69 -26.22
C ASP A 767 -23.11 -8.61 -26.35
N PHE A 768 -22.58 -8.32 -27.54
CA PHE A 768 -21.15 -8.19 -27.78
C PHE A 768 -20.63 -6.81 -27.39
N SER A 769 -21.44 -5.76 -27.54
CA SER A 769 -21.16 -4.44 -26.98
C SER A 769 -21.47 -4.34 -25.49
N ASN A 770 -22.40 -5.12 -24.93
CA ASN A 770 -22.75 -4.96 -23.51
C ASN A 770 -21.93 -5.83 -22.54
N GLY A 771 -21.22 -6.87 -23.01
CA GLY A 771 -20.57 -7.86 -22.12
C GLY A 771 -19.19 -7.51 -21.55
N ASN A 772 -18.63 -6.33 -21.81
CA ASN A 772 -17.50 -5.73 -21.06
C ASN A 772 -17.32 -4.22 -21.35
N THR A 773 -18.39 -3.62 -21.87
CA THR A 773 -18.57 -2.19 -22.08
C THR A 773 -20.02 -1.93 -21.64
N GLU A 774 -20.28 -2.09 -20.34
CA GLU A 774 -21.54 -1.59 -19.78
C GLU A 774 -21.51 -0.05 -19.84
N ASN A 775 -22.18 0.47 -20.88
CA ASN A 775 -22.65 1.83 -21.16
C ASN A 775 -21.99 3.01 -20.42
#